data_AF-A0A0F9ZZU2-F1
#
_entry.id   AF-A0A0F9ZZU2-F1
#
_cell.length_a   1.000
_cell.length_b   1.000
_cell.length_c   1.000
_cell.angle_alpha   90.00
_cell.angle_beta   90.00
_cell.angle_gamma   90.00
#
_symmetry.space_group_name_H-M   'P 1'
#
loop_
_entity.id
_entity.type
_entity.pdbx_description
1 polymer ?
#
loop_
_entity_poly.entity_id
_entity_poly.type
_entity_poly.pdbx_seq_one_letter_code
_entity_poly.pdbx_strand_id
1 'polypeptide(L)'
;MQYDHKKIEKKWQAKWKEDEIYKTSASNGKKRYVLDMFPYPSGASMHVGHLEGYVGTDIISRYLRMKGFDILHPMGWDAFGLPAENFAIKTGVHPDKETHKNIKVFKKQLIASGLSYDWDKEIDTSSPKFYKWTQWLFIKFFEKGLAYKKKSPVNWCPKDETVLANEQVEDGKCERCDTPVIKKDLDQWFFKITDYADRLISGLDGIDWLEEVKIQQKNWIGRKKVKKEITYHIHDWLISRQRYWGCPIPMVFCEHCAKLQGQTLQSGWFPVPESELPVLLPTDVDFLPHGESPIARSTSFQKDVVCPSCGKPARREVDTMDTYVDSSWYFLRFCDPKNSKEFASKDKIIPVDDYVGGGHVVQHLLFARFFWKVLYDTGYINKKWGDEPFLKLRAPGWILGPDSRKMSKRWGNVVTPDDIIPKFGADTLRVYEMFMGPFDIMKPWSLTGVEGAHRFLGRVWRLFHQSPITNHQSPNNEVVSKMHQTIKKVGEDIENYKFNTAISSLMEFVNMLIDYSLQSTAEKAVDRRLLTVLCQLLAPFAPYMTEEIWHEVLGQKNSIHISPWPIYDEKYLKSDEVIVVVQVNGKLRSQLVVDSLQSSDKTKILKLAKEDIKASKWLKSGKIKKEIFIPNKLVNFVI
;
A
#
# COMPACT_ATOMS: atom_id res chain seq x y z
N MET A 1 15.83 -18.99 -27.57
CA MET A 1 14.48 -19.32 -27.09
C MET A 1 13.81 -18.07 -26.55
N GLN A 2 12.54 -17.82 -26.88
CA GLN A 2 11.78 -16.67 -26.37
C GLN A 2 11.18 -17.02 -24.99
N TYR A 3 11.04 -16.04 -24.09
CA TYR A 3 10.38 -16.20 -22.80
C TYR A 3 8.88 -16.49 -22.99
N ASP A 4 8.42 -17.68 -22.63
CA ASP A 4 7.00 -18.07 -22.71
C ASP A 4 6.30 -17.86 -21.36
N HIS A 5 5.92 -16.60 -21.11
CA HIS A 5 5.25 -16.21 -19.86
C HIS A 5 3.94 -16.96 -19.64
N LYS A 6 3.20 -17.31 -20.70
CA LYS A 6 1.89 -17.97 -20.59
C LYS A 6 2.00 -19.35 -19.94
N LYS A 7 3.09 -20.07 -20.20
CA LYS A 7 3.39 -21.37 -19.60
C LYS A 7 4.06 -21.21 -18.23
N ILE A 8 5.10 -20.37 -18.17
CA ILE A 8 5.98 -20.24 -16.99
C ILE A 8 5.24 -19.64 -15.80
N GLU A 9 4.48 -18.55 -15.99
CA GLU A 9 3.79 -17.89 -14.88
C GLU A 9 2.75 -18.81 -14.23
N LYS A 10 2.02 -19.59 -15.05
CA LYS A 10 1.06 -20.60 -14.53
C LYS A 10 1.73 -21.73 -13.76
N LYS A 11 2.88 -22.23 -14.24
CA LYS A 11 3.68 -23.27 -13.57
C LYS A 11 4.03 -22.81 -12.15
N TRP A 12 4.59 -21.61 -12.01
CA TRP A 12 5.05 -21.11 -10.72
C TRP A 12 3.91 -20.64 -9.80
N GLN A 13 2.81 -20.09 -10.34
CA GLN A 13 1.60 -19.84 -9.55
C GLN A 13 1.10 -21.12 -8.86
N ALA A 14 1.06 -22.24 -9.61
CA ALA A 14 0.65 -23.52 -9.06
C ALA A 14 1.65 -24.04 -8.02
N LYS A 15 2.95 -24.00 -8.33
CA LYS A 15 4.00 -24.52 -7.46
C LYS A 15 4.12 -23.74 -6.14
N TRP A 16 4.10 -22.41 -6.18
CA TRP A 16 4.17 -21.60 -4.95
C TRP A 16 2.94 -21.76 -4.05
N LYS A 17 1.78 -22.03 -4.66
CA LYS A 17 0.56 -22.35 -3.90
C LYS A 17 0.68 -23.71 -3.23
N GLU A 18 1.17 -24.72 -3.95
CA GLU A 18 1.39 -26.07 -3.42
C GLU A 18 2.41 -26.07 -2.27
N ASP A 19 3.50 -25.32 -2.44
CA ASP A 19 4.59 -25.24 -1.46
C ASP A 19 4.31 -24.30 -0.28
N GLU A 20 3.20 -23.55 -0.31
CA GLU A 20 2.82 -22.53 0.68
C GLU A 20 3.95 -21.51 1.02
N ILE A 21 4.85 -21.18 0.09
CA ILE A 21 6.08 -20.39 0.38
C ILE A 21 5.84 -18.96 0.88
N TYR A 22 4.62 -18.44 0.74
CA TYR A 22 4.24 -17.09 1.16
C TYR A 22 3.43 -17.07 2.46
N LYS A 23 3.16 -18.23 3.05
CA LYS A 23 2.45 -18.34 4.32
C LYS A 23 3.29 -17.81 5.47
N THR A 24 2.69 -17.00 6.34
CA THR A 24 3.38 -16.48 7.52
C THR A 24 3.63 -17.60 8.51
N SER A 25 4.87 -17.70 8.99
CA SER A 25 5.24 -18.75 9.94
C SER A 25 4.64 -18.52 11.32
N ALA A 26 4.39 -19.62 12.04
CA ALA A 26 4.07 -19.60 13.46
C ALA A 26 5.30 -19.34 14.35
N SER A 27 6.50 -19.26 13.76
CA SER A 27 7.77 -19.10 14.48
C SER A 27 7.89 -17.76 15.21
N ASN A 28 8.75 -17.72 16.24
CA ASN A 28 9.13 -16.50 16.97
C ASN A 28 10.29 -15.75 16.29
N GLY A 29 10.48 -15.92 14.97
CA GLY A 29 11.50 -15.22 14.20
C GLY A 29 11.27 -13.70 14.14
N LYS A 30 12.18 -12.97 13.50
CA LYS A 30 12.02 -11.54 13.25
C LYS A 30 10.85 -11.33 12.28
N LYS A 31 9.67 -10.97 12.81
CA LYS A 31 8.48 -10.71 12.00
C LYS A 31 8.51 -9.33 11.39
N ARG A 32 7.97 -9.20 10.18
CA ARG A 32 7.63 -7.94 9.54
C ARG A 32 6.22 -8.00 9.01
N TYR A 33 5.43 -6.98 9.33
CA TYR A 33 4.08 -6.82 8.84
C TYR A 33 4.07 -5.75 7.74
N VAL A 34 3.94 -6.20 6.49
CA VAL A 34 3.80 -5.37 5.30
C VAL A 34 2.34 -5.45 4.85
N LEU A 35 1.69 -4.30 4.63
CA LEU A 35 0.26 -4.27 4.36
C LEU A 35 -0.12 -3.21 3.33
N ASP A 36 -1.01 -3.59 2.44
CA ASP A 36 -1.70 -2.70 1.52
C ASP A 36 -2.99 -2.16 2.12
N MET A 37 -3.39 -0.97 1.69
CA MET A 37 -4.80 -0.59 1.77
C MET A 37 -5.62 -1.53 0.87
N PHE A 38 -6.35 -2.44 1.51
CA PHE A 38 -7.17 -3.44 0.82
C PHE A 38 -8.24 -2.80 -0.10
N PRO A 39 -8.61 -3.45 -1.21
CA PRO A 39 -9.50 -2.83 -2.20
C PRO A 39 -10.97 -2.90 -1.79
N TYR A 40 -11.73 -1.90 -2.24
CA TYR A 40 -13.18 -2.04 -2.39
C TYR A 40 -13.48 -2.95 -3.59
N PRO A 41 -14.28 -4.02 -3.46
CA PRO A 41 -14.74 -4.84 -4.57
C PRO A 41 -15.89 -4.16 -5.33
N SER A 42 -15.73 -2.87 -5.65
CA SER A 42 -16.76 -1.94 -6.16
C SER A 42 -16.75 -1.79 -7.69
N GLY A 43 -16.23 -2.78 -8.41
CA GLY A 43 -16.24 -2.80 -9.86
C GLY A 43 -15.95 -4.17 -10.44
N ALA A 44 -16.28 -4.33 -11.73
CA ALA A 44 -16.07 -5.59 -12.45
C ALA A 44 -14.60 -6.07 -12.52
N SER A 45 -13.62 -5.19 -12.34
CA SER A 45 -12.19 -5.52 -12.40
C SER A 45 -11.35 -4.45 -11.68
N MET A 46 -10.13 -4.81 -11.27
CA MET A 46 -9.12 -3.84 -10.86
C MET A 46 -8.54 -3.13 -12.07
N HIS A 47 -8.18 -1.86 -11.88
CA HIS A 47 -7.28 -1.14 -12.78
C HIS A 47 -5.82 -1.19 -12.29
N VAL A 48 -4.88 -0.95 -13.19
CA VAL A 48 -3.42 -0.93 -12.92
C VAL A 48 -3.00 0.05 -11.81
N GLY A 49 -3.75 1.13 -11.60
CA GLY A 49 -3.51 2.03 -10.45
C GLY A 49 -3.66 1.36 -9.07
N HIS A 50 -4.48 0.30 -8.91
CA HIS A 50 -4.48 -0.48 -7.67
C HIS A 50 -3.21 -1.31 -7.55
N LEU A 51 -2.78 -1.88 -8.68
CA LEU A 51 -1.72 -2.85 -8.74
C LEU A 51 -0.36 -2.23 -8.39
N GLU A 52 -0.11 -0.97 -8.76
CA GLU A 52 1.16 -0.30 -8.45
C GLU A 52 1.50 -0.33 -6.94
N GLY A 53 0.53 0.01 -6.08
CA GLY A 53 0.71 -0.05 -4.63
C GLY A 53 1.02 -1.47 -4.14
N TYR A 54 0.25 -2.44 -4.64
CA TYR A 54 0.34 -3.85 -4.28
C TYR A 54 1.64 -4.51 -4.77
N VAL A 55 2.16 -4.09 -5.92
CA VAL A 55 3.47 -4.51 -6.42
C VAL A 55 4.58 -3.93 -5.55
N GLY A 56 4.43 -2.69 -5.08
CA GLY A 56 5.37 -2.07 -4.14
C GLY A 56 5.54 -2.84 -2.84
N THR A 57 4.45 -3.19 -2.16
CA THR A 57 4.47 -4.02 -0.94
C THR A 57 4.94 -5.44 -1.20
N ASP A 58 4.61 -6.02 -2.36
CA ASP A 58 5.11 -7.33 -2.74
C ASP A 58 6.64 -7.35 -2.93
N ILE A 59 7.21 -6.31 -3.56
CA ILE A 59 8.66 -6.15 -3.70
C ILE A 59 9.33 -6.06 -2.32
N ILE A 60 8.79 -5.23 -1.42
CA ILE A 60 9.29 -5.10 -0.04
C ILE A 60 9.21 -6.44 0.68
N SER A 61 8.07 -7.13 0.57
CA SER A 61 7.83 -8.44 1.20
C SER A 61 8.82 -9.49 0.71
N ARG A 62 9.07 -9.58 -0.60
CA ARG A 62 10.04 -10.51 -1.20
C ARG A 62 11.47 -10.18 -0.77
N TYR A 63 11.85 -8.90 -0.80
CA TYR A 63 13.16 -8.44 -0.33
C TYR A 63 13.38 -8.80 1.14
N LEU A 64 12.44 -8.45 2.03
CA LEU A 64 12.55 -8.73 3.46
C LEU A 64 12.56 -10.24 3.76
N ARG A 65 11.79 -11.05 3.02
CA ARG A 65 11.84 -12.52 3.13
C ARG A 65 13.23 -13.06 2.81
N MET A 66 13.85 -12.58 1.73
CA MET A 66 15.23 -12.93 1.36
C MET A 66 16.26 -12.40 2.37
N LYS A 67 15.93 -11.37 3.14
CA LYS A 67 16.74 -10.88 4.29
C LYS A 67 16.52 -11.70 5.57
N GLY A 68 15.69 -12.74 5.53
CA GLY A 68 15.45 -13.66 6.64
C GLY A 68 14.35 -13.23 7.61
N PHE A 69 13.49 -12.28 7.24
CA PHE A 69 12.31 -11.93 8.02
C PHE A 69 11.14 -12.89 7.73
N ASP A 70 10.36 -13.19 8.77
CA ASP A 70 9.07 -13.86 8.64
C ASP A 70 8.00 -12.80 8.29
N ILE A 71 7.38 -12.93 7.12
CA ILE A 71 6.54 -11.86 6.56
C ILE A 71 5.06 -12.17 6.80
N LEU A 72 4.37 -11.24 7.46
CA LEU A 72 2.92 -11.12 7.38
C LEU A 72 2.59 -10.16 6.24
N HIS A 73 2.14 -10.70 5.11
CA HIS A 73 1.68 -9.95 3.93
C HIS A 73 0.30 -10.46 3.52
N PRO A 74 -0.77 -9.97 4.15
CA PRO A 74 -2.13 -10.47 3.94
C PRO A 74 -2.86 -9.61 2.90
N MET A 75 -4.01 -10.11 2.45
CA MET A 75 -4.95 -9.36 1.60
C MET A 75 -6.39 -9.67 2.03
N GLY A 76 -7.31 -8.75 1.80
CA GLY A 76 -8.73 -8.90 2.10
C GLY A 76 -9.59 -7.95 1.28
N TRP A 77 -10.84 -7.79 1.69
CA TRP A 77 -11.85 -7.08 0.88
C TRP A 77 -12.66 -6.12 1.75
N ASP A 78 -12.64 -4.83 1.41
CA ASP A 78 -13.53 -3.85 2.03
C ASP A 78 -14.91 -3.89 1.36
N ALA A 79 -15.68 -4.90 1.74
CA ALA A 79 -16.84 -5.39 1.02
C ALA A 79 -18.17 -4.69 1.41
N PHE A 80 -18.23 -4.00 2.54
CA PHE A 80 -19.40 -3.22 2.96
C PHE A 80 -19.38 -1.76 2.49
N GLY A 81 -20.52 -1.09 2.61
CA GLY A 81 -20.70 0.34 2.40
C GLY A 81 -21.00 0.77 0.96
N LEU A 82 -21.06 2.10 0.78
CA LEU A 82 -21.52 2.71 -0.48
C LEU A 82 -20.73 2.27 -1.72
N PRO A 83 -19.39 2.03 -1.69
CA PRO A 83 -18.67 1.62 -2.89
C PRO A 83 -19.24 0.33 -3.51
N ALA A 84 -19.41 -0.72 -2.69
CA ALA A 84 -19.98 -1.98 -3.13
C ALA A 84 -21.48 -1.86 -3.43
N GLU A 85 -22.24 -1.18 -2.57
CA GLU A 85 -23.69 -1.04 -2.71
C GLU A 85 -24.10 -0.21 -3.94
N ASN A 86 -23.44 0.92 -4.20
CA ASN A 86 -23.75 1.75 -5.37
C ASN A 86 -23.44 1.00 -6.68
N PHE A 87 -22.42 0.14 -6.69
CA PHE A 87 -22.15 -0.73 -7.83
C PHE A 87 -23.23 -1.81 -8.00
N ALA A 88 -23.70 -2.40 -6.90
CA ALA A 88 -24.80 -3.34 -6.88
C ALA A 88 -26.11 -2.71 -7.40
N ILE A 89 -26.46 -1.50 -6.94
CA ILE A 89 -27.61 -0.71 -7.42
C ILE A 89 -27.51 -0.48 -8.93
N LYS A 90 -26.33 -0.08 -9.42
CA LYS A 90 -26.11 0.16 -10.86
C LYS A 90 -26.28 -1.09 -11.71
N THR A 91 -25.96 -2.26 -11.19
CA THR A 91 -26.06 -3.55 -11.91
C THR A 91 -27.39 -4.25 -11.73
N GLY A 92 -28.22 -3.80 -10.78
CA GLY A 92 -29.48 -4.47 -10.42
C GLY A 92 -29.29 -5.83 -9.75
N VAL A 93 -28.08 -6.13 -9.27
CA VAL A 93 -27.75 -7.39 -8.60
C VAL A 93 -27.61 -7.12 -7.10
N HIS A 94 -28.14 -8.01 -6.26
CA HIS A 94 -28.03 -7.87 -4.80
C HIS A 94 -26.56 -7.71 -4.37
N PRO A 95 -26.25 -6.77 -3.44
CA PRO A 95 -24.86 -6.41 -3.12
C PRO A 95 -24.02 -7.59 -2.63
N ASP A 96 -24.56 -8.51 -1.83
CA ASP A 96 -23.87 -9.75 -1.46
C ASP A 96 -23.35 -10.54 -2.68
N LYS A 97 -24.22 -10.76 -3.69
CA LYS A 97 -23.87 -11.55 -4.87
C LYS A 97 -22.86 -10.84 -5.75
N GLU A 98 -23.03 -9.53 -5.96
CA GLU A 98 -22.14 -8.76 -6.83
C GLU A 98 -20.76 -8.56 -6.19
N THR A 99 -20.72 -8.31 -4.88
CA THR A 99 -19.47 -8.20 -4.11
C THR A 99 -18.65 -9.49 -4.17
N HIS A 100 -19.26 -10.64 -3.86
CA HIS A 100 -18.55 -11.93 -3.89
C HIS A 100 -18.11 -12.36 -5.30
N LYS A 101 -18.84 -11.91 -6.33
CA LYS A 101 -18.42 -12.06 -7.73
C LYS A 101 -17.19 -11.20 -8.04
N ASN A 102 -17.19 -9.93 -7.63
CA ASN A 102 -16.05 -9.03 -7.84
C ASN A 102 -14.80 -9.47 -7.06
N ILE A 103 -14.96 -9.94 -5.81
CA ILE A 103 -13.89 -10.53 -5.00
C ILE A 103 -13.18 -11.66 -5.76
N LYS A 104 -13.93 -12.58 -6.39
CA LYS A 104 -13.35 -13.67 -7.19
C LYS A 104 -12.52 -13.15 -8.36
N VAL A 105 -12.99 -12.10 -9.05
CA VAL A 105 -12.26 -11.48 -10.16
C VAL A 105 -10.99 -10.80 -9.67
N PHE A 106 -11.08 -9.97 -8.64
CA PHE A 106 -9.94 -9.25 -8.08
C PHE A 106 -8.88 -10.24 -7.58
N LYS A 107 -9.29 -11.27 -6.82
CA LYS A 107 -8.39 -12.32 -6.34
C LYS A 107 -7.65 -13.02 -7.48
N LYS A 108 -8.36 -13.37 -8.56
CA LYS A 108 -7.76 -13.99 -9.75
C LYS A 108 -6.73 -13.05 -10.37
N GLN A 109 -7.03 -11.76 -10.49
CA GLN A 109 -6.12 -10.77 -11.04
C GLN A 109 -4.88 -10.55 -10.16
N LEU A 110 -5.02 -10.48 -8.83
CA LEU A 110 -3.89 -10.38 -7.88
C LEU A 110 -2.98 -11.60 -7.97
N ILE A 111 -3.55 -12.81 -8.06
CA ILE A 111 -2.79 -14.06 -8.25
C ILE A 111 -2.07 -14.05 -9.60
N ALA A 112 -2.76 -13.66 -10.68
CA ALA A 112 -2.15 -13.57 -12.00
C ALA A 112 -0.97 -12.59 -12.04
N SER A 113 -1.07 -11.46 -11.34
CA SER A 113 0.01 -10.49 -11.16
C SER A 113 1.18 -10.98 -10.28
N GLY A 114 1.09 -12.16 -9.68
CA GLY A 114 2.19 -12.78 -8.93
C GLY A 114 2.49 -12.18 -7.57
N LEU A 115 1.47 -11.62 -6.90
CA LEU A 115 1.62 -11.04 -5.57
C LEU A 115 1.74 -12.15 -4.50
N SER A 116 2.70 -11.99 -3.59
CA SER A 116 3.06 -12.96 -2.54
C SER A 116 2.22 -12.81 -1.27
N TYR A 117 0.90 -12.87 -1.41
CA TYR A 117 -0.01 -12.80 -0.27
C TYR A 117 -0.13 -14.12 0.47
N ASP A 118 -0.25 -14.03 1.80
CA ASP A 118 -0.74 -15.11 2.65
C ASP A 118 -2.28 -15.17 2.57
N TRP A 119 -2.79 -15.94 1.61
CA TRP A 119 -4.23 -16.14 1.42
C TRP A 119 -4.90 -16.90 2.57
N ASP A 120 -4.16 -17.54 3.47
CA ASP A 120 -4.73 -18.10 4.71
C ASP A 120 -5.19 -17.01 5.68
N LYS A 121 -4.76 -15.76 5.45
CA LYS A 121 -5.17 -14.59 6.23
C LYS A 121 -6.33 -13.82 5.63
N GLU A 122 -6.90 -14.28 4.51
CA GLU A 122 -7.96 -13.55 3.81
C GLU A 122 -9.15 -13.19 4.72
N ILE A 123 -9.60 -11.94 4.62
CA ILE A 123 -10.79 -11.43 5.31
C ILE A 123 -11.73 -10.74 4.32
N ASP A 124 -13.01 -10.70 4.68
CA ASP A 124 -14.07 -10.03 3.96
C ASP A 124 -14.90 -9.27 5.00
N THR A 125 -14.97 -7.94 4.89
CA THR A 125 -15.67 -7.11 5.89
C THR A 125 -17.17 -7.35 5.91
N SER A 126 -17.75 -7.85 4.82
CA SER A 126 -19.17 -8.21 4.72
C SER A 126 -19.51 -9.59 5.32
N SER A 127 -18.49 -10.37 5.69
CA SER A 127 -18.71 -11.68 6.31
C SER A 127 -19.20 -11.56 7.76
N PRO A 128 -20.23 -12.31 8.18
CA PRO A 128 -20.65 -12.36 9.58
C PRO A 128 -19.54 -12.79 10.55
N LYS A 129 -18.56 -13.55 10.06
CA LYS A 129 -17.39 -13.96 10.86
C LYS A 129 -16.45 -12.78 11.16
N PHE A 130 -16.46 -11.75 10.32
CA PHE A 130 -15.71 -10.51 10.49
C PHE A 130 -16.55 -9.48 11.26
N TYR A 131 -17.69 -9.06 10.72
CA TYR A 131 -18.41 -7.89 11.26
C TYR A 131 -19.05 -8.13 12.64
N LYS A 132 -19.18 -9.38 13.10
CA LYS A 132 -19.49 -9.66 14.52
C LYS A 132 -18.52 -8.94 15.47
N TRP A 133 -17.27 -8.77 15.02
CA TRP A 133 -16.22 -8.09 15.77
C TRP A 133 -16.29 -6.58 15.62
N THR A 134 -16.79 -6.06 14.48
CA THR A 134 -17.19 -4.65 14.37
C THR A 134 -18.30 -4.33 15.38
N GLN A 135 -19.31 -5.20 15.48
CA GLN A 135 -20.40 -5.06 16.46
C GLN A 135 -19.88 -5.13 17.90
N TRP A 136 -19.01 -6.09 18.19
CA TRP A 136 -18.36 -6.20 19.49
C TRP A 136 -17.56 -4.93 19.84
N LEU A 137 -16.76 -4.38 18.92
CA LEU A 137 -16.03 -3.13 19.11
C LEU A 137 -16.96 -1.96 19.37
N PHE A 138 -18.07 -1.85 18.63
CA PHE A 138 -19.08 -0.83 18.88
C PHE A 138 -19.63 -0.92 20.31
N ILE A 139 -19.98 -2.12 20.78
CA ILE A 139 -20.45 -2.34 22.16
C ILE A 139 -19.38 -1.88 23.16
N LYS A 140 -18.10 -2.22 22.94
CA LYS A 140 -17.01 -1.77 23.83
C LYS A 140 -16.84 -0.27 23.83
N PHE A 141 -17.06 0.40 22.70
CA PHE A 141 -17.02 1.85 22.62
C PHE A 141 -18.23 2.48 23.32
N PHE A 142 -19.42 1.89 23.20
CA PHE A 142 -20.63 2.32 23.90
C PHE A 142 -20.48 2.18 25.43
N GLU A 143 -20.01 1.05 25.92
CA GLU A 143 -19.73 0.79 27.34
C GLU A 143 -18.72 1.78 27.93
N LYS A 144 -17.79 2.29 27.12
CA LYS A 144 -16.81 3.32 27.49
C LYS A 144 -17.31 4.75 27.30
N GLY A 145 -18.53 4.95 26.84
CA GLY A 145 -19.09 6.27 26.54
C GLY A 145 -18.45 6.97 25.34
N LEU A 146 -17.73 6.21 24.49
CA LEU A 146 -17.11 6.68 23.24
C LEU A 146 -18.08 6.60 22.07
N ALA A 147 -19.02 5.64 22.07
CA ALA A 147 -20.13 5.60 21.11
C ALA A 147 -21.39 6.20 21.74
N TYR A 148 -22.04 7.13 21.04
CA TYR A 148 -23.18 7.86 21.60
C TYR A 148 -24.12 8.42 20.52
N LYS A 149 -25.40 8.63 20.85
CA LYS A 149 -26.38 9.24 19.95
C LYS A 149 -26.50 10.75 20.15
N LYS A 150 -26.61 11.52 19.08
CA LYS A 150 -26.77 12.99 19.13
C LYS A 150 -27.67 13.47 18.00
N LYS A 151 -28.53 14.45 18.30
CA LYS A 151 -29.22 15.25 17.28
C LYS A 151 -28.26 16.28 16.73
N SER A 152 -28.03 16.26 15.42
CA SER A 152 -27.07 17.16 14.78
C SER A 152 -27.51 17.56 13.37
N PRO A 153 -27.14 18.76 12.88
CA PRO A 153 -27.22 19.09 11.46
C PRO A 153 -26.14 18.30 10.72
N VAL A 154 -26.55 17.16 10.16
CA VAL A 154 -25.67 16.20 9.49
C VAL A 154 -25.59 16.48 8.00
N ASN A 155 -24.45 16.15 7.40
CA ASN A 155 -24.27 16.19 5.95
C ASN A 155 -25.15 15.11 5.33
N TRP A 156 -25.96 15.46 4.33
CA TRP A 156 -26.83 14.54 3.59
C TRP A 156 -26.50 14.61 2.11
N CYS A 157 -26.23 13.46 1.50
CA CYS A 157 -26.10 13.36 0.05
C CYS A 157 -27.49 13.06 -0.56
N PRO A 158 -28.06 13.95 -1.40
CA PRO A 158 -29.35 13.69 -2.04
C PRO A 158 -29.33 12.51 -3.01
N LYS A 159 -28.18 12.24 -3.62
CA LYS A 159 -28.03 11.16 -4.62
C LYS A 159 -27.80 9.80 -3.97
N ASP A 160 -26.99 9.74 -2.92
CA ASP A 160 -26.76 8.51 -2.16
C ASP A 160 -27.84 8.29 -1.08
N GLU A 161 -28.72 9.28 -0.86
CA GLU A 161 -29.81 9.24 0.11
C GLU A 161 -29.40 8.76 1.52
N THR A 162 -28.25 9.25 1.98
CA THR A 162 -27.71 8.93 3.30
C THR A 162 -26.93 10.09 3.88
N VAL A 163 -26.75 10.06 5.20
CA VAL A 163 -25.78 10.92 5.88
C VAL A 163 -24.34 10.59 5.49
N LEU A 164 -23.48 11.61 5.55
CA LEU A 164 -22.03 11.53 5.36
C LEU A 164 -21.30 12.09 6.59
N ALA A 165 -20.13 11.53 6.91
CA ALA A 165 -19.20 12.15 7.85
C ALA A 165 -18.61 13.45 7.26
N ASN A 166 -18.03 14.31 8.09
CA ASN A 166 -17.40 15.55 7.60
C ASN A 166 -16.22 15.24 6.68
N GLU A 167 -15.49 14.17 6.96
CA GLU A 167 -14.36 13.70 6.18
C GLU A 167 -14.79 13.17 4.79
N GLN A 168 -16.08 12.91 4.57
CA GLN A 168 -16.63 12.44 3.28
C GLN A 168 -17.20 13.60 2.42
N VAL A 169 -16.96 14.85 2.83
CA VAL A 169 -17.41 16.05 2.12
C VAL A 169 -16.21 16.86 1.65
N GLU A 170 -15.99 16.88 0.34
CA GLU A 170 -14.92 17.62 -0.33
C GLU A 170 -15.52 18.78 -1.11
N ASP A 171 -15.09 20.02 -0.83
CA ASP A 171 -15.61 21.25 -1.44
C ASP A 171 -17.16 21.35 -1.44
N GLY A 172 -17.78 20.91 -0.34
CA GLY A 172 -19.23 20.90 -0.17
C GLY A 172 -19.97 19.82 -0.99
N LYS A 173 -19.25 18.84 -1.54
CA LYS A 173 -19.79 17.75 -2.36
C LYS A 173 -19.43 16.39 -1.76
N CYS A 174 -20.21 15.37 -2.09
CA CYS A 174 -19.93 13.99 -1.69
C CYS A 174 -18.64 13.48 -2.35
N GLU A 175 -17.72 12.89 -1.55
CA GLU A 175 -16.43 12.32 -2.01
C GLU A 175 -16.58 11.28 -3.14
N ARG A 176 -17.78 10.67 -3.29
CA ARG A 176 -18.01 9.52 -4.19
C ARG A 176 -18.70 9.92 -5.48
N CYS A 177 -19.68 10.81 -5.40
CA CYS A 177 -20.62 11.05 -6.48
C CYS A 177 -20.69 12.51 -6.94
N ASP A 178 -19.84 13.38 -6.36
CA ASP A 178 -19.69 14.81 -6.66
C ASP A 178 -20.97 15.65 -6.49
N THR A 179 -22.01 15.08 -5.88
CA THR A 179 -23.30 15.75 -5.68
C THR A 179 -23.18 16.75 -4.53
N PRO A 180 -23.67 18.00 -4.67
CA PRO A 180 -23.72 18.97 -3.58
C PRO A 180 -24.43 18.40 -2.35
N VAL A 181 -23.78 18.55 -1.20
CA VAL A 181 -24.27 18.06 0.10
C VAL A 181 -25.20 19.10 0.70
N ILE A 182 -26.32 18.64 1.27
CA ILE A 182 -27.26 19.48 2.02
C ILE A 182 -27.17 19.15 3.52
N LYS A 183 -27.78 19.98 4.37
CA LYS A 183 -27.90 19.70 5.81
C LYS A 183 -29.29 19.17 6.14
N LYS A 184 -29.35 18.16 7.01
CA LYS A 184 -30.59 17.66 7.64
C LYS A 184 -30.37 17.50 9.13
N ASP A 185 -31.36 17.80 9.96
CA ASP A 185 -31.30 17.51 11.38
C ASP A 185 -31.77 16.08 11.65
N LEU A 186 -30.85 15.21 12.05
CA LEU A 186 -31.12 13.80 12.32
C LEU A 186 -30.47 13.35 13.64
N ASP A 187 -31.07 12.35 14.27
CA ASP A 187 -30.51 11.66 15.43
C ASP A 187 -29.59 10.55 14.92
N GLN A 188 -28.29 10.66 15.16
CA GLN A 188 -27.28 9.78 14.57
C GLN A 188 -26.29 9.27 15.63
N TRP A 189 -25.61 8.18 15.33
CA TRP A 189 -24.54 7.62 16.15
C TRP A 189 -23.19 8.24 15.80
N PHE A 190 -22.41 8.53 16.84
CA PHE A 190 -21.10 9.14 16.75
C PHE A 190 -20.06 8.38 17.58
N PHE A 191 -18.81 8.42 17.14
CA PHE A 191 -17.64 8.11 17.97
C PHE A 191 -16.95 9.40 18.44
N LYS A 192 -16.61 9.46 19.73
CA LYS A 192 -15.87 10.56 20.38
C LYS A 192 -14.39 10.57 20.02
N ILE A 193 -14.08 10.72 18.74
CA ILE A 193 -12.69 10.85 18.27
C ILE A 193 -12.03 12.13 18.80
N THR A 194 -12.81 13.16 19.12
CA THR A 194 -12.30 14.43 19.65
C THR A 194 -11.61 14.28 21.01
N ASP A 195 -12.01 13.31 21.84
CA ASP A 195 -11.35 12.96 23.11
C ASP A 195 -9.88 12.51 22.91
N TYR A 196 -9.52 12.11 21.68
CA TYR A 196 -8.18 11.65 21.30
C TYR A 196 -7.41 12.68 20.45
N ALA A 197 -7.95 13.87 20.19
CA ALA A 197 -7.39 14.84 19.24
C ALA A 197 -5.93 15.21 19.52
N ASP A 198 -5.56 15.48 20.78
CA ASP A 198 -4.17 15.81 21.15
C ASP A 198 -3.22 14.64 20.90
N ARG A 199 -3.63 13.42 21.22
CA ARG A 199 -2.82 12.21 20.98
C ARG A 199 -2.73 11.85 19.50
N LEU A 200 -3.78 12.13 18.73
CA LEU A 200 -3.75 12.00 17.28
C LEU A 200 -2.79 13.03 16.66
N ILE A 201 -2.54 14.18 17.27
CA ILE A 201 -1.49 15.09 16.82
C ILE A 201 -0.11 14.59 17.24
N SER A 202 0.09 14.34 18.55
CA SER A 202 1.43 14.01 19.08
C SER A 202 1.94 12.65 18.62
N GLY A 203 1.05 11.68 18.35
CA GLY A 203 1.45 10.38 17.84
C GLY A 203 1.98 10.40 16.40
N LEU A 204 1.83 11.52 15.67
CA LEU A 204 2.50 11.71 14.37
C LEU A 204 3.99 12.00 14.52
N ASP A 205 4.44 12.34 15.73
CA ASP A 205 5.84 12.59 16.04
C ASP A 205 6.55 11.24 16.25
N GLY A 206 7.60 10.96 15.47
CA GLY A 206 8.39 9.72 15.59
C GLY A 206 7.98 8.56 14.68
N ILE A 207 6.94 8.70 13.85
CA ILE A 207 6.59 7.72 12.80
C ILE A 207 7.13 8.13 11.42
N ASP A 208 7.50 7.16 10.59
CA ASP A 208 8.05 7.34 9.24
C ASP A 208 6.93 7.46 8.19
N TRP A 209 6.13 8.52 8.31
CA TRP A 209 5.09 8.86 7.33
C TRP A 209 5.55 10.02 6.44
N LEU A 210 4.99 10.08 5.22
CA LEU A 210 5.13 11.25 4.35
C LEU A 210 4.71 12.54 5.09
N GLU A 211 5.55 13.56 5.06
CA GLU A 211 5.32 14.81 5.82
C GLU A 211 4.03 15.52 5.39
N GLU A 212 3.68 15.47 4.11
CA GLU A 212 2.42 16.01 3.60
C GLU A 212 1.19 15.37 4.25
N VAL A 213 1.23 14.06 4.51
CA VAL A 213 0.15 13.32 5.18
C VAL A 213 0.03 13.76 6.64
N LYS A 214 1.17 13.90 7.34
CA LYS A 214 1.18 14.39 8.73
C LYS A 214 0.60 15.80 8.82
N ILE A 215 1.01 16.69 7.91
CA ILE A 215 0.50 18.07 7.85
C ILE A 215 -1.00 18.09 7.58
N GLN A 216 -1.49 17.28 6.63
CA GLN A 216 -2.93 17.17 6.35
C GLN A 216 -3.74 16.74 7.58
N GLN A 217 -3.30 15.71 8.31
CA GLN A 217 -3.98 15.31 9.56
C GLN A 217 -3.91 16.39 10.65
N LYS A 218 -2.75 17.02 10.86
CA LYS A 218 -2.61 18.12 11.85
C LYS A 218 -3.54 19.29 11.51
N ASN A 219 -3.65 19.65 10.24
CA ASN A 219 -4.55 20.70 9.76
C ASN A 219 -6.03 20.31 9.92
N TRP A 220 -6.38 19.06 9.62
CA TRP A 220 -7.75 18.55 9.78
C TRP A 220 -8.20 18.57 11.24
N ILE A 221 -7.34 18.09 12.15
CA ILE A 221 -7.58 18.13 13.60
C ILE A 221 -7.68 19.60 14.05
N GLY A 222 -6.81 20.46 13.52
CA GLY A 222 -6.95 21.91 13.59
C GLY A 222 -6.95 22.47 15.01
N ARG A 223 -6.06 21.95 15.87
CA ARG A 223 -5.89 22.41 17.25
C ARG A 223 -5.45 23.87 17.29
N LYS A 224 -6.20 24.71 18.01
CA LYS A 224 -5.90 26.13 18.22
C LYS A 224 -6.04 26.48 19.69
N LYS A 225 -5.17 27.38 20.17
CA LYS A 225 -5.31 27.99 21.50
C LYS A 225 -6.00 29.35 21.33
N VAL A 226 -7.20 29.48 21.86
CA VAL A 226 -7.97 30.72 21.84
C VAL A 226 -8.11 31.21 23.28
N LYS A 227 -7.44 32.33 23.61
CA LYS A 227 -7.31 32.83 24.99
C LYS A 227 -6.73 31.75 25.93
N LYS A 228 -7.53 31.28 26.89
CA LYS A 228 -7.18 30.23 27.88
C LYS A 228 -7.75 28.85 27.53
N GLU A 229 -8.45 28.71 26.40
CA GLU A 229 -9.11 27.47 25.98
C GLU A 229 -8.43 26.87 24.74
N ILE A 230 -8.49 25.54 24.63
CA ILE A 230 -8.04 24.81 23.45
C ILE A 230 -9.29 24.42 22.66
N THR A 231 -9.29 24.72 21.35
CA THR A 231 -10.35 24.35 20.42
C THR A 231 -9.79 23.50 19.29
N TYR A 232 -10.65 22.69 18.67
CA TYR A 232 -10.31 21.81 17.56
C TYR A 232 -11.26 22.05 16.39
N HIS A 233 -10.78 21.81 15.16
CA HIS A 233 -11.60 21.82 13.96
C HIS A 233 -12.29 20.47 13.73
N ILE A 234 -11.64 19.36 14.11
CA ILE A 234 -12.23 18.03 14.00
C ILE A 234 -13.50 17.93 14.86
N HIS A 235 -14.47 17.18 14.36
CA HIS A 235 -15.71 16.87 15.05
C HIS A 235 -15.77 15.38 15.39
N ASP A 236 -16.70 15.02 16.26
CA ASP A 236 -16.98 13.60 16.49
C ASP A 236 -17.45 12.92 15.21
N TRP A 237 -17.04 11.67 15.05
CA TRP A 237 -17.18 10.93 13.82
C TRP A 237 -18.58 10.32 13.70
N LEU A 238 -19.36 10.77 12.71
CA LEU A 238 -20.68 10.23 12.39
C LEU A 238 -20.56 8.87 11.70
N ILE A 239 -21.05 7.81 12.35
CA ILE A 239 -20.88 6.42 11.88
C ILE A 239 -22.15 5.74 11.37
N SER A 240 -23.35 6.17 11.77
CA SER A 240 -24.60 5.55 11.28
C SER A 240 -24.92 5.96 9.84
N ARG A 241 -25.50 5.06 9.06
CA ARG A 241 -25.89 5.25 7.65
C ARG A 241 -27.28 4.66 7.41
N GLN A 242 -28.09 5.36 6.63
CA GLN A 242 -29.45 4.94 6.26
C GLN A 242 -29.40 4.05 5.02
N ARG A 243 -28.63 2.97 5.10
CA ARG A 243 -28.27 2.11 3.96
C ARG A 243 -28.44 0.65 4.35
N TYR A 244 -28.56 -0.21 3.35
CA TYR A 244 -28.75 -1.64 3.59
C TYR A 244 -27.41 -2.35 3.76
N TRP A 245 -26.46 -2.10 2.86
CA TRP A 245 -25.21 -2.86 2.78
C TRP A 245 -24.12 -2.32 3.70
N GLY A 246 -24.27 -2.53 5.00
CA GLY A 246 -23.27 -2.22 6.01
C GLY A 246 -23.44 -3.08 7.27
N CYS A 247 -22.50 -3.00 8.20
CA CYS A 247 -22.61 -3.74 9.45
C CYS A 247 -23.76 -3.19 10.32
N PRO A 248 -24.78 -3.99 10.70
CA PRO A 248 -25.85 -3.52 11.58
C PRO A 248 -25.33 -3.00 12.91
N ILE A 249 -25.85 -1.86 13.39
CA ILE A 249 -25.52 -1.34 14.72
C ILE A 249 -26.17 -2.25 15.78
N PRO A 250 -25.40 -2.87 16.69
CA PRO A 250 -25.88 -3.91 17.59
C PRO A 250 -26.57 -3.33 18.83
N MET A 251 -27.57 -2.47 18.63
CA MET A 251 -28.30 -1.79 19.69
C MET A 251 -29.80 -2.07 19.61
N VAL A 252 -30.45 -2.10 20.76
CA VAL A 252 -31.90 -2.14 20.90
C VAL A 252 -32.40 -0.95 21.72
N PHE A 253 -33.52 -0.39 21.31
CA PHE A 253 -34.20 0.70 21.97
C PHE A 253 -35.45 0.20 22.69
N CYS A 254 -35.54 0.49 23.99
CA CYS A 254 -36.69 0.19 24.83
C CYS A 254 -37.35 1.47 25.34
N GLU A 255 -38.55 1.75 24.84
CA GLU A 255 -39.37 2.92 25.22
C GLU A 255 -39.66 2.96 26.73
N HIS A 256 -39.90 1.79 27.34
CA HIS A 256 -40.16 1.70 28.78
C HIS A 256 -38.94 2.15 29.61
N CYS A 257 -37.75 1.64 29.29
CA CYS A 257 -36.53 2.04 29.97
C CYS A 257 -36.17 3.50 29.68
N ALA A 258 -36.42 3.98 28.46
CA ALA A 258 -36.20 5.39 28.10
C ALA A 258 -37.00 6.33 29.02
N LYS A 259 -38.27 6.01 29.27
CA LYS A 259 -39.14 6.75 30.20
C LYS A 259 -38.60 6.76 31.64
N LEU A 260 -38.14 5.62 32.13
CA LEU A 260 -37.58 5.50 33.48
C LEU A 260 -36.25 6.26 33.65
N GLN A 261 -35.48 6.40 32.56
CA GLN A 261 -34.17 7.05 32.57
C GLN A 261 -34.21 8.55 32.24
N GLY A 262 -35.40 9.16 32.18
CA GLY A 262 -35.55 10.60 31.94
C GLY A 262 -35.53 11.03 30.47
N GLN A 263 -35.72 10.08 29.54
CA GLN A 263 -35.95 10.32 28.10
C GLN A 263 -34.88 11.19 27.40
N THR A 264 -33.62 11.05 27.79
CA THR A 264 -32.51 11.62 27.00
C THR A 264 -32.29 10.81 25.71
N LEU A 265 -31.55 11.35 24.73
CA LEU A 265 -31.21 10.61 23.50
C LEU A 265 -30.44 9.30 23.74
N GLN A 266 -29.78 9.16 24.89
CA GLN A 266 -29.11 7.92 25.28
C GLN A 266 -30.01 6.96 26.07
N SER A 267 -31.09 7.48 26.65
CA SER A 267 -31.98 6.69 27.50
C SER A 267 -32.67 5.60 26.69
N GLY A 268 -32.76 4.39 27.25
CA GLY A 268 -33.43 3.25 26.66
C GLY A 268 -32.65 2.50 25.58
N TRP A 269 -31.43 2.92 25.24
CA TRP A 269 -30.55 2.17 24.36
C TRP A 269 -29.72 1.15 25.15
N PHE A 270 -29.75 -0.11 24.69
CA PHE A 270 -28.96 -1.19 25.27
C PHE A 270 -28.24 -1.97 24.17
N PRO A 271 -27.01 -2.45 24.42
CA PRO A 271 -26.34 -3.33 23.49
C PRO A 271 -27.08 -4.65 23.38
N VAL A 272 -27.08 -5.22 22.18
CA VAL A 272 -27.44 -6.63 21.97
C VAL A 272 -26.46 -7.49 22.78
N PRO A 273 -26.92 -8.54 23.51
CA PRO A 273 -26.02 -9.42 24.26
C PRO A 273 -24.93 -10.01 23.36
N GLU A 274 -23.68 -10.10 23.86
CA GLU A 274 -22.55 -10.61 23.06
C GLU A 274 -22.80 -12.04 22.52
N SER A 275 -23.55 -12.86 23.25
CA SER A 275 -23.95 -14.22 22.83
C SER A 275 -24.91 -14.26 21.65
N GLU A 276 -25.57 -13.14 21.33
CA GLU A 276 -26.49 -13.01 20.20
C GLU A 276 -25.82 -12.37 18.97
N LEU A 277 -24.53 -12.04 19.05
CA LEU A 277 -23.78 -11.56 17.89
C LEU A 277 -23.40 -12.72 16.94
N PRO A 278 -23.37 -12.48 15.62
CA PRO A 278 -23.68 -11.21 14.96
C PRO A 278 -25.18 -10.94 14.79
N VAL A 279 -25.57 -9.66 14.86
CA VAL A 279 -26.84 -9.20 14.29
C VAL A 279 -26.71 -9.21 12.78
N LEU A 280 -27.44 -10.11 12.11
CA LEU A 280 -27.38 -10.30 10.66
C LEU A 280 -28.25 -9.28 9.91
N LEU A 281 -27.85 -8.93 8.68
CA LEU A 281 -28.70 -8.18 7.76
C LEU A 281 -29.96 -8.99 7.40
N PRO A 282 -31.16 -8.38 7.36
CA PRO A 282 -32.38 -9.07 6.96
C PRO A 282 -32.43 -9.31 5.46
N THR A 283 -33.23 -10.30 5.04
CA THR A 283 -33.38 -10.67 3.61
C THR A 283 -34.79 -10.44 3.06
N ASP A 284 -35.71 -9.90 3.86
CA ASP A 284 -37.12 -9.66 3.52
C ASP A 284 -37.39 -8.22 3.02
N VAL A 285 -36.34 -7.48 2.65
CA VAL A 285 -36.42 -6.11 2.12
C VAL A 285 -35.58 -5.97 0.85
N ASP A 286 -35.94 -5.02 -0.01
CA ASP A 286 -35.02 -4.56 -1.04
C ASP A 286 -33.86 -3.76 -0.42
N PHE A 287 -32.79 -3.57 -1.20
CA PHE A 287 -31.60 -2.82 -0.80
C PHE A 287 -31.59 -1.39 -1.35
N LEU A 288 -32.69 -0.93 -1.95
CA LEU A 288 -32.72 0.37 -2.60
C LEU A 288 -32.94 1.48 -1.56
N PRO A 289 -32.16 2.56 -1.61
CA PRO A 289 -32.39 3.68 -0.73
C PRO A 289 -33.67 4.42 -1.14
N HIS A 290 -34.46 4.80 -0.14
CA HIS A 290 -35.70 5.59 -0.29
C HIS A 290 -35.75 6.76 0.70
N GLY A 291 -34.59 7.32 1.03
CA GLY A 291 -34.42 8.39 2.03
C GLY A 291 -34.47 7.93 3.51
N GLU A 292 -34.75 6.65 3.77
CA GLU A 292 -34.64 6.00 5.07
C GLU A 292 -33.86 4.68 4.94
N SER A 293 -33.40 4.12 6.06
CA SER A 293 -32.70 2.82 6.05
C SER A 293 -33.63 1.73 5.50
N PRO A 294 -33.22 0.97 4.46
CA PRO A 294 -34.04 -0.13 3.93
C PRO A 294 -34.38 -1.19 4.98
N ILE A 295 -33.51 -1.38 5.98
CA ILE A 295 -33.68 -2.32 7.10
C ILE A 295 -34.92 -1.94 7.94
N ALA A 296 -35.32 -0.67 7.97
CA ALA A 296 -36.49 -0.21 8.72
C ALA A 296 -37.81 -0.85 8.24
N ARG A 297 -37.86 -1.30 6.99
CA ARG A 297 -39.03 -1.98 6.39
C ARG A 297 -39.09 -3.48 6.72
N SER A 298 -38.04 -4.03 7.34
CA SER A 298 -37.95 -5.47 7.62
C SER A 298 -38.83 -5.86 8.79
N THR A 299 -39.81 -6.70 8.49
CA THR A 299 -40.67 -7.31 9.53
C THR A 299 -39.88 -8.36 10.31
N SER A 300 -39.04 -9.13 9.64
CA SER A 300 -38.25 -10.19 10.26
C SER A 300 -37.20 -9.65 11.24
N PHE A 301 -36.61 -8.49 10.93
CA PHE A 301 -35.58 -7.86 11.77
C PHE A 301 -36.12 -7.29 13.08
N GLN A 302 -37.37 -6.82 13.09
CA GLN A 302 -38.02 -6.23 14.27
C GLN A 302 -38.89 -7.22 15.05
N LYS A 303 -39.07 -8.44 14.54
CA LYS A 303 -39.91 -9.45 15.17
C LYS A 303 -39.35 -9.93 16.50
N ASP A 304 -40.22 -10.02 17.51
CA ASP A 304 -39.95 -10.59 18.84
C ASP A 304 -38.73 -10.00 19.57
N VAL A 305 -38.38 -8.75 19.26
CA VAL A 305 -37.25 -8.05 19.90
C VAL A 305 -37.65 -7.62 21.32
N VAL A 306 -36.87 -8.08 22.31
CA VAL A 306 -37.07 -7.74 23.72
C VAL A 306 -35.90 -6.92 24.26
N CYS A 307 -36.18 -6.11 25.27
CA CYS A 307 -35.18 -5.33 25.96
C CYS A 307 -34.29 -6.24 26.82
N PRO A 308 -32.96 -6.27 26.65
CA PRO A 308 -32.06 -7.09 27.45
C PRO A 308 -32.00 -6.63 28.91
N SER A 309 -32.42 -5.41 29.22
CA SER A 309 -32.47 -4.89 30.59
C SER A 309 -33.76 -5.23 31.34
N CYS A 310 -34.94 -5.20 30.68
CA CYS A 310 -36.22 -5.34 31.39
C CYS A 310 -37.19 -6.38 30.80
N GLY A 311 -36.84 -7.05 29.71
CA GLY A 311 -37.65 -8.09 29.06
C GLY A 311 -38.87 -7.57 28.28
N LYS A 312 -39.22 -6.28 28.36
CA LYS A 312 -40.35 -5.71 27.61
C LYS A 312 -40.05 -5.57 26.11
N PRO A 313 -41.09 -5.43 25.26
CA PRO A 313 -40.90 -5.18 23.83
C PRO A 313 -39.96 -4.00 23.57
N ALA A 314 -39.08 -4.18 22.59
CA ALA A 314 -38.08 -3.22 22.14
C ALA A 314 -37.98 -3.24 20.62
N ARG A 315 -37.14 -2.39 20.05
CA ARG A 315 -36.85 -2.36 18.60
C ARG A 315 -35.34 -2.33 18.36
N ARG A 316 -34.86 -2.99 17.31
CA ARG A 316 -33.45 -2.89 16.90
C ARG A 316 -33.16 -1.52 16.26
N GLU A 317 -31.93 -1.05 16.40
CA GLU A 317 -31.40 0.01 15.54
C GLU A 317 -31.38 -0.47 14.09
N VAL A 318 -31.84 0.39 13.18
CA VAL A 318 -32.04 0.05 11.76
C VAL A 318 -30.96 0.64 10.86
N ASP A 319 -30.17 1.58 11.38
CA ASP A 319 -29.01 2.10 10.67
C ASP A 319 -27.85 1.10 10.71
N THR A 320 -27.06 1.09 9.63
CA THR A 320 -25.79 0.36 9.56
C THR A 320 -24.62 1.28 9.87
N MET A 321 -23.48 0.71 10.21
CA MET A 321 -22.23 1.43 10.34
C MET A 321 -21.61 1.74 8.97
N ASP A 322 -20.94 2.89 8.87
CA ASP A 322 -20.14 3.27 7.70
C ASP A 322 -18.96 2.30 7.48
N THR A 323 -18.60 2.09 6.21
CA THR A 323 -17.47 1.22 5.79
C THR A 323 -16.16 1.56 6.48
N TYR A 324 -15.92 2.84 6.81
CA TYR A 324 -14.70 3.22 7.50
C TYR A 324 -14.61 2.63 8.92
N VAL A 325 -15.72 2.22 9.54
CA VAL A 325 -15.68 1.50 10.83
C VAL A 325 -15.03 0.14 10.66
N ASP A 326 -15.36 -0.61 9.62
CA ASP A 326 -14.75 -1.92 9.33
C ASP A 326 -13.26 -1.78 8.97
N SER A 327 -12.92 -0.80 8.14
CA SER A 327 -11.52 -0.55 7.74
C SER A 327 -10.68 0.19 8.79
N SER A 328 -11.23 0.57 9.94
CA SER A 328 -10.45 1.16 11.04
C SER A 328 -9.68 0.14 11.88
N TRP A 329 -9.89 -1.17 11.67
CA TRP A 329 -9.26 -2.19 12.52
C TRP A 329 -8.91 -3.49 11.79
N TYR A 330 -9.23 -3.63 10.51
CA TYR A 330 -8.99 -4.85 9.71
C TYR A 330 -7.56 -5.41 9.80
N PHE A 331 -6.55 -4.52 9.90
CA PHE A 331 -5.14 -4.87 10.07
C PHE A 331 -4.85 -5.62 11.38
N LEU A 332 -5.63 -5.38 12.43
CA LEU A 332 -5.58 -6.18 13.67
C LEU A 332 -6.10 -7.60 13.42
N ARG A 333 -7.15 -7.74 12.61
CA ARG A 333 -7.79 -9.03 12.35
C ARG A 333 -6.91 -9.95 11.53
N PHE A 334 -6.11 -9.43 10.62
CA PHE A 334 -5.14 -10.21 9.84
C PHE A 334 -4.11 -10.94 10.69
N CYS A 335 -3.84 -10.48 11.91
CA CYS A 335 -2.97 -11.20 12.84
C CYS A 335 -3.59 -12.55 13.26
N ASP A 336 -4.92 -12.65 13.32
CA ASP A 336 -5.64 -13.83 13.80
C ASP A 336 -7.04 -14.06 13.17
N PRO A 337 -7.17 -14.13 11.83
CA PRO A 337 -8.45 -13.96 11.14
C PRO A 337 -9.40 -15.15 11.29
N LYS A 338 -8.86 -16.32 11.62
CA LYS A 338 -9.61 -17.58 11.82
C LYS A 338 -10.12 -17.74 13.27
N ASN A 339 -9.82 -16.81 14.18
CA ASN A 339 -10.20 -16.92 15.59
C ASN A 339 -11.69 -16.64 15.80
N SER A 340 -12.47 -17.65 16.16
CA SER A 340 -13.91 -17.51 16.39
C SER A 340 -14.27 -17.12 17.82
N LYS A 341 -13.33 -17.25 18.78
CA LYS A 341 -13.58 -17.08 20.22
C LYS A 341 -13.29 -15.67 20.72
N GLU A 342 -12.32 -14.99 20.12
CA GLU A 342 -11.91 -13.62 20.48
C GLU A 342 -11.69 -12.77 19.22
N PHE A 343 -11.73 -11.44 19.43
CA PHE A 343 -11.55 -10.43 18.39
C PHE A 343 -10.25 -10.62 17.59
N ALA A 344 -9.16 -10.85 18.30
CA ALA A 344 -7.88 -11.35 17.81
C ALA A 344 -7.01 -11.59 19.05
N SER A 345 -6.17 -12.63 19.04
CA SER A 345 -5.28 -12.88 20.17
C SER A 345 -4.35 -11.69 20.43
N LYS A 346 -4.39 -11.16 21.66
CA LYS A 346 -3.58 -10.00 22.08
C LYS A 346 -2.08 -10.19 21.84
N ASP A 347 -1.59 -11.41 22.00
CA ASP A 347 -0.17 -11.76 21.82
C ASP A 347 0.25 -11.83 20.35
N LYS A 348 -0.71 -11.98 19.43
CA LYS A 348 -0.45 -12.01 17.99
C LYS A 348 -0.51 -10.62 17.35
N ILE A 349 -1.17 -9.67 17.97
CA ILE A 349 -1.30 -8.31 17.43
C ILE A 349 0.06 -7.61 17.46
N ILE A 350 0.46 -7.13 16.29
CA ILE A 350 1.67 -6.34 16.05
C ILE A 350 1.30 -5.11 15.21
N PRO A 351 2.04 -4.00 15.32
CA PRO A 351 1.86 -2.87 14.41
C PRO A 351 2.29 -3.27 12.99
N VAL A 352 1.80 -2.52 12.01
CA VAL A 352 2.25 -2.64 10.62
C VAL A 352 3.57 -1.90 10.48
N ASP A 353 4.61 -2.61 10.03
CA ASP A 353 5.93 -2.02 9.78
C ASP A 353 5.90 -1.12 8.54
N ASP A 354 5.32 -1.60 7.45
CA ASP A 354 5.24 -0.94 6.15
C ASP A 354 3.79 -0.93 5.65
N TYR A 355 3.14 0.23 5.68
CA TYR A 355 1.79 0.42 5.14
C TYR A 355 1.82 1.22 3.84
N VAL A 356 1.18 0.69 2.80
CA VAL A 356 1.08 1.35 1.49
C VAL A 356 -0.38 1.67 1.17
N GLY A 357 -0.68 2.95 1.04
CA GLY A 357 -2.02 3.44 0.72
C GLY A 357 -2.04 4.95 0.53
N GLY A 358 -2.93 5.44 -0.33
CA GLY A 358 -3.08 6.86 -0.65
C GLY A 358 -4.53 7.33 -0.61
N GLY A 359 -4.74 8.65 -0.64
CA GLY A 359 -6.06 9.28 -0.79
C GLY A 359 -6.87 9.46 0.50
N HIS A 360 -6.89 8.48 1.40
CA HIS A 360 -7.75 8.49 2.59
C HIS A 360 -7.07 9.00 3.86
N VAL A 361 -6.46 10.19 3.78
CA VAL A 361 -5.59 10.74 4.83
C VAL A 361 -6.33 11.13 6.10
N VAL A 362 -7.47 11.81 5.95
CA VAL A 362 -8.28 12.29 7.09
C VAL A 362 -9.45 11.35 7.41
N GLN A 363 -9.70 10.36 6.56
CA GLN A 363 -10.65 9.27 6.75
C GLN A 363 -9.94 8.07 7.40
N HIS A 364 -9.72 6.99 6.62
CA HIS A 364 -9.17 5.71 7.06
C HIS A 364 -7.92 5.84 7.94
N LEU A 365 -6.90 6.59 7.51
CA LEU A 365 -5.65 6.70 8.27
C LEU A 365 -5.86 7.37 9.64
N LEU A 366 -6.80 8.30 9.75
CA LEU A 366 -7.10 8.96 11.02
C LEU A 366 -7.92 8.04 11.93
N PHE A 367 -8.94 7.38 11.37
CA PHE A 367 -9.82 6.49 12.11
C PHE A 367 -9.12 5.22 12.61
N ALA A 368 -8.20 4.66 11.81
CA ALA A 368 -7.37 3.52 12.21
C ALA A 368 -6.49 3.84 13.44
N ARG A 369 -5.90 5.05 13.46
CA ARG A 369 -5.11 5.53 14.60
C ARG A 369 -5.97 5.73 15.84
N PHE A 370 -7.18 6.27 15.68
CA PHE A 370 -8.13 6.39 16.78
C PHE A 370 -8.48 5.02 17.38
N PHE A 371 -8.84 4.04 16.54
CA PHE A 371 -9.16 2.68 17.01
C PHE A 371 -7.97 2.01 17.71
N TRP A 372 -6.75 2.14 17.16
CA TRP A 372 -5.54 1.65 17.83
C TRP A 372 -5.35 2.28 19.20
N LYS A 373 -5.51 3.60 19.34
CA LYS A 373 -5.34 4.31 20.61
C LYS A 373 -6.37 3.89 21.65
N VAL A 374 -7.63 3.70 21.26
CA VAL A 374 -8.68 3.17 22.17
C VAL A 374 -8.31 1.77 22.66
N LEU A 375 -7.89 0.88 21.75
CA LEU A 375 -7.48 -0.49 22.09
C LEU A 375 -6.17 -0.54 22.89
N TYR A 376 -5.28 0.42 22.69
CA TYR A 376 -4.08 0.61 23.49
C TYR A 376 -4.42 1.03 24.91
N ASP A 377 -5.36 1.96 25.10
CA ASP A 377 -5.75 2.46 26.43
C ASP A 377 -6.46 1.38 27.27
N THR A 378 -7.21 0.50 26.62
CA THR A 378 -7.87 -0.63 27.27
C THR A 378 -6.93 -1.81 27.59
N GLY A 379 -5.66 -1.73 27.18
CA GLY A 379 -4.69 -2.84 27.34
C GLY A 379 -5.00 -4.03 26.44
N TYR A 380 -5.72 -3.82 25.34
CA TYR A 380 -5.91 -4.83 24.30
C TYR A 380 -4.66 -4.92 23.40
N ILE A 381 -4.06 -3.77 23.07
CA ILE A 381 -2.75 -3.71 22.43
C ILE A 381 -1.65 -3.78 23.49
N ASN A 382 -0.65 -4.64 23.26
CA ASN A 382 0.51 -4.73 24.15
C ASN A 382 1.29 -3.40 24.17
N LYS A 383 1.54 -2.85 25.36
CA LYS A 383 2.19 -1.55 25.56
C LYS A 383 3.57 -1.43 24.89
N LYS A 384 4.28 -2.54 24.68
CA LYS A 384 5.60 -2.56 24.03
C LYS A 384 5.59 -2.01 22.59
N TRP A 385 4.43 -2.02 21.93
CA TRP A 385 4.30 -1.59 20.53
C TRP A 385 4.08 -0.08 20.35
N GLY A 386 3.85 0.65 21.44
CA GLY A 386 3.43 2.06 21.34
C GLY A 386 1.98 2.22 20.87
N ASP A 387 1.56 3.47 20.68
CA ASP A 387 0.17 3.84 20.46
C ASP A 387 -0.13 4.26 19.00
N GLU A 388 0.65 3.77 18.03
CA GLU A 388 0.40 3.95 16.59
C GLU A 388 0.34 2.61 15.82
N PRO A 389 -0.60 2.43 14.87
CA PRO A 389 -0.78 1.18 14.15
C PRO A 389 0.17 0.99 12.96
N PHE A 390 0.64 2.08 12.34
CA PHE A 390 1.43 2.04 11.11
C PHE A 390 2.76 2.79 11.32
N LEU A 391 3.88 2.07 11.31
CA LEU A 391 5.19 2.64 11.63
C LEU A 391 5.81 3.40 10.45
N LYS A 392 5.66 2.86 9.24
CA LYS A 392 5.99 3.53 7.98
C LYS A 392 4.76 3.62 7.09
N LEU A 393 4.55 4.78 6.47
CA LEU A 393 3.52 5.00 5.46
C LEU A 393 4.14 5.51 4.17
N ARG A 394 3.80 4.86 3.06
CA ARG A 394 4.07 5.36 1.69
C ARG A 394 2.76 5.35 0.90
N ALA A 395 2.65 6.26 -0.05
CA ALA A 395 1.49 6.34 -0.94
C ALA A 395 1.98 6.29 -2.39
N PRO A 396 1.43 5.39 -3.23
CA PRO A 396 1.70 5.47 -4.66
C PRO A 396 1.06 6.73 -5.23
N GLY A 397 1.71 7.36 -6.19
CA GLY A 397 1.11 8.42 -6.96
C GLY A 397 0.06 7.89 -7.95
N TRP A 398 -0.78 8.78 -8.47
CA TRP A 398 -1.87 8.37 -9.36
C TRP A 398 -1.34 7.90 -10.72
N ILE A 399 -1.78 6.73 -11.18
CA ILE A 399 -1.64 6.32 -12.59
C ILE A 399 -2.80 6.91 -13.40
N LEU A 400 -2.45 7.77 -14.35
CA LEU A 400 -3.39 8.33 -15.32
C LEU A 400 -3.57 7.37 -16.49
N GLY A 401 -4.75 7.42 -17.13
CA GLY A 401 -5.01 6.71 -18.37
C GLY A 401 -4.13 7.17 -19.54
N PRO A 402 -4.17 6.46 -20.68
CA PRO A 402 -3.41 6.83 -21.88
C PRO A 402 -3.71 8.25 -22.39
N ASP A 403 -4.87 8.80 -22.03
CA ASP A 403 -5.33 10.15 -22.33
C ASP A 403 -4.89 11.20 -21.30
N SER A 404 -4.01 10.83 -20.35
CA SER A 404 -3.54 11.68 -19.24
C SER A 404 -4.65 12.18 -18.31
N ARG A 405 -5.78 11.48 -18.24
CA ARG A 405 -6.85 11.73 -17.27
C ARG A 405 -6.88 10.63 -16.21
N LYS A 406 -7.48 10.90 -15.05
CA LYS A 406 -7.77 9.85 -14.05
C LYS A 406 -8.51 8.69 -14.72
N MET A 407 -8.17 7.44 -14.42
CA MET A 407 -8.88 6.32 -15.04
C MET A 407 -10.34 6.29 -14.58
N SER A 408 -11.26 6.20 -15.54
CA SER A 408 -12.69 6.15 -15.29
C SER A 408 -13.40 5.35 -16.36
N LYS A 409 -14.34 4.48 -15.95
CA LYS A 409 -15.20 3.73 -16.87
C LYS A 409 -15.99 4.65 -17.80
N ARG A 410 -16.32 5.87 -17.35
CA ARG A 410 -17.03 6.88 -18.15
C ARG A 410 -16.23 7.29 -19.40
N TRP A 411 -14.91 7.33 -19.31
CA TRP A 411 -14.04 7.78 -20.39
C TRP A 411 -13.48 6.62 -21.22
N GLY A 412 -13.76 5.37 -20.85
CA GLY A 412 -13.23 4.19 -21.54
C GLY A 412 -11.71 4.09 -21.49
N ASN A 413 -11.05 4.81 -20.59
CA ASN A 413 -9.59 4.93 -20.48
C ASN A 413 -8.99 4.04 -19.38
N VAL A 414 -9.78 3.11 -18.83
CA VAL A 414 -9.36 2.20 -17.75
C VAL A 414 -8.48 1.11 -18.33
N VAL A 415 -7.29 0.92 -17.76
CA VAL A 415 -6.41 -0.20 -18.08
C VAL A 415 -6.42 -1.19 -16.93
N THR A 416 -6.60 -2.47 -17.24
CA THR A 416 -6.68 -3.57 -16.27
C THR A 416 -5.51 -4.55 -16.45
N PRO A 417 -5.18 -5.37 -15.43
CA PRO A 417 -4.18 -6.41 -15.58
C PRO A 417 -4.48 -7.39 -16.73
N ASP A 418 -5.76 -7.66 -17.00
CA ASP A 418 -6.20 -8.55 -18.07
C ASP A 418 -5.93 -8.00 -19.48
N ASP A 419 -5.73 -6.68 -19.62
CA ASP A 419 -5.35 -6.06 -20.89
C ASP A 419 -3.87 -6.27 -21.24
N ILE A 420 -3.03 -6.51 -20.22
CA ILE A 420 -1.56 -6.50 -20.30
C ILE A 420 -0.97 -7.90 -20.13
N ILE A 421 -1.32 -8.62 -19.06
CA ILE A 421 -0.70 -9.91 -18.69
C ILE A 421 -0.79 -10.93 -19.84
N PRO A 422 -1.93 -11.14 -20.52
CA PRO A 422 -2.00 -12.12 -21.60
C PRO A 422 -1.03 -11.83 -22.77
N LYS A 423 -0.69 -10.55 -23.00
CA LYS A 423 0.16 -10.09 -24.10
C LYS A 423 1.64 -10.07 -23.71
N PHE A 424 1.96 -9.55 -22.53
CA PHE A 424 3.34 -9.24 -22.14
C PHE A 424 3.84 -9.98 -20.90
N GLY A 425 2.95 -10.64 -20.14
CA GLY A 425 3.27 -11.29 -18.87
C GLY A 425 3.17 -10.35 -17.66
N ALA A 426 2.98 -10.94 -16.49
CA ALA A 426 2.92 -10.26 -15.20
C ALA A 426 4.26 -9.62 -14.82
N ASP A 427 5.40 -10.26 -15.08
CA ASP A 427 6.71 -9.67 -14.80
C ASP A 427 6.92 -8.35 -15.55
N THR A 428 6.50 -8.29 -16.82
CA THR A 428 6.58 -7.06 -17.62
C THR A 428 5.72 -5.96 -17.02
N LEU A 429 4.48 -6.27 -16.62
CA LEU A 429 3.56 -5.31 -16.01
C LEU A 429 4.17 -4.72 -14.73
N ARG A 430 4.66 -5.58 -13.84
CA ARG A 430 5.27 -5.19 -12.56
C ARG A 430 6.51 -4.32 -12.75
N VAL A 431 7.44 -4.74 -13.61
CA VAL A 431 8.66 -3.99 -13.91
C VAL A 431 8.32 -2.64 -14.52
N TYR A 432 7.33 -2.59 -15.41
CA TYR A 432 6.89 -1.33 -16.00
C TYR A 432 6.34 -0.37 -14.95
N GLU A 433 5.35 -0.78 -14.15
CA GLU A 433 4.74 0.06 -13.11
C GLU A 433 5.80 0.69 -12.19
N MET A 434 6.76 -0.13 -11.77
CA MET A 434 7.85 0.30 -10.88
C MET A 434 8.92 1.14 -11.56
N PHE A 435 8.99 1.14 -12.89
CA PHE A 435 10.00 1.88 -13.67
C PHE A 435 9.46 3.20 -14.25
N MET A 436 8.14 3.39 -14.31
CA MET A 436 7.50 4.57 -14.88
C MET A 436 8.00 5.90 -14.28
N GLY A 437 8.42 5.89 -13.01
CA GLY A 437 8.95 7.03 -12.31
C GLY A 437 9.02 6.78 -10.79
N PRO A 438 9.33 7.81 -9.98
CA PRO A 438 9.21 7.72 -8.54
C PRO A 438 7.84 7.19 -8.09
N PHE A 439 7.84 6.40 -7.02
CA PHE A 439 6.65 5.68 -6.56
C PHE A 439 5.51 6.62 -6.15
N ASP A 440 5.84 7.73 -5.50
CA ASP A 440 4.94 8.71 -4.89
C ASP A 440 4.40 9.78 -5.85
N ILE A 441 4.87 9.84 -7.09
CA ILE A 441 4.43 10.85 -8.06
C ILE A 441 3.37 10.33 -9.03
N MET A 442 2.52 11.24 -9.50
CA MET A 442 1.53 10.96 -10.55
C MET A 442 2.22 10.68 -11.89
N LYS A 443 1.78 9.65 -12.62
CA LYS A 443 2.44 9.15 -13.84
C LYS A 443 1.42 8.80 -14.93
N PRO A 444 1.67 9.14 -16.21
CA PRO A 444 0.80 8.74 -17.31
C PRO A 444 1.09 7.30 -17.76
N TRP A 445 0.05 6.50 -17.95
CA TRP A 445 0.16 5.17 -18.51
C TRP A 445 0.58 5.21 -19.99
N SER A 446 1.52 4.35 -20.39
CA SER A 446 2.03 4.26 -21.76
C SER A 446 2.31 2.83 -22.19
N LEU A 447 1.64 2.38 -23.26
CA LEU A 447 1.88 1.07 -23.85
C LEU A 447 3.29 0.92 -24.41
N THR A 448 3.88 1.98 -24.97
CA THR A 448 5.27 1.94 -25.46
C THR A 448 6.27 1.74 -24.31
N GLY A 449 5.93 2.22 -23.10
CA GLY A 449 6.67 1.95 -21.88
C GLY A 449 6.61 0.48 -21.46
N VAL A 450 5.42 -0.14 -21.53
CA VAL A 450 5.23 -1.58 -21.29
C VAL A 450 6.11 -2.40 -22.23
N GLU A 451 6.12 -2.07 -23.53
CA GLU A 451 6.98 -2.75 -24.52
C GLU A 451 8.47 -2.56 -24.21
N GLY A 452 8.86 -1.40 -23.66
CA GLY A 452 10.22 -1.15 -23.18
C GLY A 452 10.64 -2.11 -22.07
N ALA A 453 9.79 -2.28 -21.05
CA ALA A 453 10.00 -3.25 -19.98
C ALA A 453 10.05 -4.69 -20.52
N HIS A 454 9.18 -5.03 -21.47
CA HIS A 454 9.18 -6.33 -22.13
C HIS A 454 10.50 -6.63 -22.84
N ARG A 455 11.02 -5.66 -23.62
CA ARG A 455 12.30 -5.78 -24.31
C ARG A 455 13.46 -5.93 -23.34
N PHE A 456 13.44 -5.20 -22.21
CA PHE A 456 14.44 -5.32 -21.16
C PHE A 456 14.46 -6.74 -20.58
N LEU A 457 13.32 -7.27 -20.15
CA LEU A 457 13.21 -8.65 -19.64
C LEU A 457 13.61 -9.68 -20.70
N GLY A 458 13.29 -9.44 -21.98
CA GLY A 458 13.78 -10.26 -23.09
C GLY A 458 15.31 -10.27 -23.23
N ARG A 459 16.00 -9.16 -22.93
CA ARG A 459 17.49 -9.14 -22.88
C ARG A 459 18.02 -9.96 -21.71
N VAL A 460 17.41 -9.83 -20.53
CA VAL A 460 17.77 -10.64 -19.35
C VAL A 460 17.61 -12.12 -19.69
N TRP A 461 16.46 -12.53 -20.24
CA TRP A 461 16.22 -13.92 -20.62
C TRP A 461 17.31 -14.47 -21.57
N ARG A 462 17.69 -13.68 -22.58
CA ARG A 462 18.76 -14.07 -23.53
C ARG A 462 20.12 -14.19 -22.85
N LEU A 463 20.48 -13.27 -21.94
CA LEU A 463 21.74 -13.33 -21.20
C LEU A 463 21.89 -14.67 -20.44
N PHE A 464 20.82 -15.18 -19.82
CA PHE A 464 20.89 -16.46 -19.10
C PHE A 464 20.89 -17.70 -20.01
N HIS A 465 20.25 -17.65 -21.18
CA HIS A 465 20.04 -18.83 -22.02
C HIS A 465 20.97 -18.92 -23.23
N GLN A 466 21.63 -17.82 -23.62
CA GLN A 466 22.46 -17.77 -24.83
C GLN A 466 23.94 -17.55 -24.53
N SER A 467 24.27 -17.03 -23.34
CA SER A 467 25.67 -16.88 -22.92
C SER A 467 26.14 -18.17 -22.24
N PRO A 468 27.30 -18.73 -22.62
CA PRO A 468 27.94 -19.81 -21.86
C PRO A 468 28.14 -19.40 -20.40
N ILE A 469 27.95 -20.33 -19.46
CA ILE A 469 28.11 -20.07 -18.03
C ILE A 469 29.32 -20.85 -17.52
N THR A 470 30.23 -20.17 -16.82
CA THR A 470 31.44 -20.78 -16.24
C THR A 470 31.48 -20.64 -14.71
N ASN A 471 32.15 -21.58 -14.06
CA ASN A 471 32.44 -21.54 -12.61
C ASN A 471 33.91 -21.23 -12.32
N HIS A 472 34.76 -21.14 -13.36
CA HIS A 472 36.22 -21.16 -13.19
C HIS A 472 36.88 -19.82 -13.56
N GLN A 473 36.15 -18.89 -14.17
CA GLN A 473 36.69 -17.60 -14.55
C GLN A 473 36.59 -16.61 -13.41
N SER A 474 37.72 -16.00 -13.00
CA SER A 474 37.66 -14.84 -12.11
C SER A 474 37.20 -13.64 -12.93
N PRO A 475 36.05 -13.00 -12.60
CA PRO A 475 35.61 -11.82 -13.31
C PRO A 475 36.61 -10.69 -13.12
N ASN A 476 36.68 -9.75 -14.07
CA ASN A 476 37.51 -8.56 -13.88
C ASN A 476 37.00 -7.74 -12.69
N ASN A 477 37.89 -6.96 -12.07
CA ASN A 477 37.55 -6.18 -10.87
C ASN A 477 36.41 -5.18 -11.14
N GLU A 478 36.31 -4.64 -12.35
CA GLU A 478 35.27 -3.67 -12.71
C GLU A 478 33.85 -4.27 -12.60
N VAL A 479 33.64 -5.46 -13.17
CA VAL A 479 32.32 -6.13 -13.13
C VAL A 479 31.98 -6.58 -11.71
N VAL A 480 32.97 -7.01 -10.93
CA VAL A 480 32.79 -7.33 -9.49
C VAL A 480 32.40 -6.08 -8.71
N SER A 481 33.07 -4.95 -8.95
CA SER A 481 32.72 -3.67 -8.34
C SER A 481 31.30 -3.23 -8.69
N LYS A 482 30.91 -3.30 -9.96
CA LYS A 482 29.54 -2.98 -10.38
C LYS A 482 28.50 -3.91 -9.75
N MET A 483 28.80 -5.20 -9.61
CA MET A 483 27.91 -6.14 -8.91
C MET A 483 27.66 -5.69 -7.46
N HIS A 484 28.71 -5.40 -6.69
CA HIS A 484 28.58 -4.97 -5.30
C HIS A 484 27.88 -3.61 -5.14
N GLN A 485 28.18 -2.66 -6.02
CA GLN A 485 27.47 -1.38 -6.07
C GLN A 485 25.99 -1.57 -6.39
N THR A 486 25.65 -2.46 -7.33
CA THR A 486 24.26 -2.78 -7.68
C THR A 486 23.54 -3.47 -6.52
N ILE A 487 24.17 -4.42 -5.81
CA ILE A 487 23.60 -5.06 -4.62
C ILE A 487 23.22 -3.99 -3.58
N LYS A 488 24.16 -3.10 -3.22
CA LYS A 488 23.93 -2.03 -2.24
C LYS A 488 22.80 -1.10 -2.70
N LYS A 489 22.91 -0.59 -3.92
CA LYS A 489 21.96 0.39 -4.46
C LYS A 489 20.55 -0.17 -4.57
N VAL A 490 20.38 -1.38 -5.10
CA VAL A 490 19.06 -2.01 -5.25
C VAL A 490 18.44 -2.30 -3.89
N GLY A 491 19.21 -2.81 -2.92
CA GLY A 491 18.72 -3.03 -1.56
C GLY A 491 18.26 -1.73 -0.88
N GLU A 492 19.10 -0.69 -0.90
CA GLU A 492 18.77 0.62 -0.33
C GLU A 492 17.57 1.28 -1.04
N ASP A 493 17.51 1.18 -2.37
CA ASP A 493 16.41 1.75 -3.14
C ASP A 493 15.09 1.02 -2.88
N ILE A 494 15.09 -0.32 -2.72
CA ILE A 494 13.89 -1.07 -2.33
C ILE A 494 13.40 -0.61 -0.95
N GLU A 495 14.27 -0.55 0.07
CA GLU A 495 13.90 -0.13 1.43
C GLU A 495 13.28 1.28 1.48
N ASN A 496 13.66 2.14 0.53
CA ASN A 496 13.21 3.51 0.40
C ASN A 496 12.16 3.72 -0.70
N TYR A 497 11.57 2.66 -1.26
CA TYR A 497 10.52 2.72 -2.30
C TYR A 497 10.97 3.46 -3.59
N LYS A 498 12.28 3.47 -3.88
CA LYS A 498 12.88 4.05 -5.10
C LYS A 498 13.02 2.99 -6.19
N PHE A 499 11.92 2.32 -6.50
CA PHE A 499 11.92 1.15 -7.39
C PHE A 499 12.42 1.45 -8.80
N ASN A 500 12.13 2.64 -9.32
CA ASN A 500 12.57 3.06 -10.65
C ASN A 500 14.09 3.14 -10.76
N THR A 501 14.78 3.69 -9.74
CA THR A 501 16.24 3.77 -9.73
C THR A 501 16.90 2.42 -9.41
N ALA A 502 16.23 1.55 -8.67
CA ALA A 502 16.64 0.15 -8.51
C ALA A 502 16.65 -0.56 -9.88
N ILE A 503 15.56 -0.44 -10.64
CA ILE A 503 15.43 -1.04 -11.98
C ILE A 503 16.45 -0.42 -12.95
N SER A 504 16.67 0.89 -12.94
CA SER A 504 17.75 1.52 -13.74
C SER A 504 19.11 0.90 -13.44
N SER A 505 19.43 0.67 -12.16
CA SER A 505 20.70 0.04 -11.74
C SER A 505 20.83 -1.39 -12.24
N LEU A 506 19.72 -2.15 -12.23
CA LEU A 506 19.64 -3.48 -12.82
C LEU A 506 19.85 -3.43 -14.34
N MET A 507 19.25 -2.47 -15.04
CA MET A 507 19.46 -2.29 -16.48
C MET A 507 20.93 -2.02 -16.82
N GLU A 508 21.59 -1.14 -16.07
CA GLU A 508 23.02 -0.85 -16.22
C GLU A 508 23.88 -2.10 -15.99
N PHE A 509 23.58 -2.87 -14.94
CA PHE A 509 24.32 -4.09 -14.64
C PHE A 509 24.12 -5.16 -15.71
N VAL A 510 22.89 -5.33 -16.22
CA VAL A 510 22.58 -6.24 -17.33
C VAL A 510 23.36 -5.85 -18.59
N ASN A 511 23.41 -4.55 -18.93
CA ASN A 511 24.18 -4.09 -20.09
C ASN A 511 25.67 -4.41 -19.93
N MET A 512 26.25 -4.15 -18.75
CA MET A 512 27.65 -4.48 -18.46
C MET A 512 27.92 -5.99 -18.57
N LEU A 513 27.01 -6.85 -18.09
CA LEU A 513 27.17 -8.30 -18.21
C LEU A 513 27.06 -8.79 -19.66
N ILE A 514 26.21 -8.15 -20.47
CA ILE A 514 26.13 -8.43 -21.91
C ILE A 514 27.45 -8.05 -22.57
N ASP A 515 27.97 -6.85 -22.34
CA ASP A 515 29.24 -6.40 -22.91
C ASP A 515 30.41 -7.29 -22.46
N TYR A 516 30.45 -7.64 -21.18
CA TYR A 516 31.42 -8.59 -20.62
C TYR A 516 31.37 -9.95 -21.30
N SER A 517 30.17 -10.48 -21.58
CA SER A 517 29.98 -11.76 -22.30
C SER A 517 30.51 -11.71 -23.74
N LEU A 518 30.56 -10.53 -24.36
CA LEU A 518 31.08 -10.35 -25.72
C LEU A 518 32.60 -10.18 -25.75
N GLN A 519 33.19 -9.63 -24.68
CA GLN A 519 34.62 -9.29 -24.60
C GLN A 519 35.51 -10.41 -24.03
N SER A 520 34.96 -11.40 -23.31
CA SER A 520 35.78 -12.44 -22.65
C SER A 520 36.36 -13.48 -23.63
N THR A 521 37.70 -13.49 -23.80
CA THR A 521 38.44 -14.62 -24.40
C THR A 521 38.75 -15.62 -23.26
N ALA A 522 38.50 -16.93 -23.32
CA ALA A 522 38.42 -17.87 -24.43
C ALA A 522 37.13 -18.72 -24.50
N GLU A 523 36.01 -18.31 -23.88
CA GLU A 523 34.72 -19.03 -24.06
C GLU A 523 33.48 -18.11 -24.14
N LYS A 524 33.61 -16.77 -24.20
CA LYS A 524 32.46 -15.83 -24.14
C LYS A 524 31.53 -16.13 -22.95
N ALA A 525 32.08 -16.70 -21.88
CA ALA A 525 31.33 -17.19 -20.77
C ALA A 525 31.14 -16.10 -19.71
N VAL A 526 30.01 -16.16 -19.00
CA VAL A 526 29.72 -15.31 -17.84
C VAL A 526 29.85 -16.14 -16.57
N ASP A 527 30.51 -15.58 -15.55
CA ASP A 527 30.65 -16.24 -14.26
C ASP A 527 29.26 -16.45 -13.61
N ARG A 528 29.00 -17.69 -13.20
CA ARG A 528 27.74 -18.10 -12.56
C ARG A 528 27.37 -17.25 -11.35
N ARG A 529 28.33 -16.75 -10.59
CA ARG A 529 28.11 -15.89 -9.41
C ARG A 529 27.47 -14.56 -9.78
N LEU A 530 27.90 -13.94 -10.87
CA LEU A 530 27.34 -12.68 -11.37
C LEU A 530 25.87 -12.86 -11.78
N LEU A 531 25.60 -13.95 -12.51
CA LEU A 531 24.25 -14.31 -12.95
C LEU A 531 23.34 -14.68 -11.77
N THR A 532 23.87 -15.39 -10.77
CA THR A 532 23.16 -15.72 -9.53
C THR A 532 22.74 -14.45 -8.80
N VAL A 533 23.65 -13.49 -8.62
CA VAL A 533 23.34 -12.20 -7.98
C VAL A 533 22.32 -11.41 -8.79
N LEU A 534 22.48 -11.30 -10.11
CA LEU A 534 21.51 -10.63 -10.96
C LEU A 534 20.11 -11.23 -10.80
N CYS A 535 20.01 -12.57 -10.82
CA CYS A 535 18.76 -13.29 -10.66
C CYS A 535 18.09 -12.94 -9.31
N GLN A 536 18.85 -12.95 -8.22
CA GLN A 536 18.37 -12.61 -6.88
C GLN A 536 17.91 -11.15 -6.76
N LEU A 537 18.67 -10.20 -7.31
CA LEU A 537 18.32 -8.78 -7.25
C LEU A 537 17.07 -8.45 -8.09
N LEU A 538 16.84 -9.18 -9.19
CA LEU A 538 15.69 -9.00 -10.06
C LEU A 538 14.43 -9.71 -9.51
N ALA A 539 14.59 -10.70 -8.62
CA ALA A 539 13.49 -11.55 -8.16
C ALA A 539 12.31 -10.83 -7.49
N PRO A 540 12.49 -9.74 -6.73
CA PRO A 540 11.35 -8.97 -6.23
C PRO A 540 10.50 -8.35 -7.35
N PHE A 541 11.13 -7.96 -8.47
CA PHE A 541 10.48 -7.22 -9.56
C PHE A 541 9.86 -8.15 -10.60
N ALA A 542 10.60 -9.18 -11.03
CA ALA A 542 10.18 -10.17 -12.04
C ALA A 542 10.22 -11.60 -11.45
N PRO A 543 9.33 -11.93 -10.51
CA PRO A 543 9.41 -13.17 -9.74
C PRO A 543 9.28 -14.43 -10.60
N TYR A 544 8.47 -14.43 -11.67
CA TYR A 544 8.26 -15.66 -12.45
C TYR A 544 9.45 -16.03 -13.32
N MET A 545 9.99 -15.05 -14.05
CA MET A 545 11.17 -15.21 -14.89
C MET A 545 12.37 -15.66 -14.06
N THR A 546 12.58 -15.01 -12.92
CA THR A 546 13.72 -15.29 -12.06
C THR A 546 13.61 -16.65 -11.38
N GLU A 547 12.41 -17.06 -10.96
CA GLU A 547 12.17 -18.42 -10.46
C GLU A 547 12.46 -19.47 -11.54
N GLU A 548 11.98 -19.30 -12.77
CA GLU A 548 12.31 -20.24 -13.86
C GLU A 548 13.82 -20.32 -14.13
N ILE A 549 14.50 -19.18 -14.23
CA ILE A 549 15.95 -19.11 -14.43
C ILE A 549 16.70 -19.79 -13.27
N TRP A 550 16.26 -19.55 -12.03
CA TRP A 550 16.88 -20.08 -10.83
C TRP A 550 16.92 -21.62 -10.80
N HIS A 551 15.82 -22.25 -11.21
CA HIS A 551 15.72 -23.71 -11.26
C HIS A 551 16.34 -24.29 -12.54
N GLU A 552 15.93 -23.81 -13.70
CA GLU A 552 16.25 -24.47 -14.99
C GLU A 552 17.64 -24.13 -15.52
N VAL A 553 18.18 -22.95 -15.19
CA VAL A 553 19.49 -22.48 -15.68
C VAL A 553 20.54 -22.52 -14.56
N LEU A 554 20.18 -22.01 -13.38
CA LEU A 554 21.05 -21.97 -12.21
C LEU A 554 20.97 -23.24 -11.33
N GLY A 555 20.15 -24.23 -11.72
CA GLY A 555 20.16 -25.58 -11.15
C GLY A 555 19.84 -25.64 -9.65
N GLN A 556 19.18 -24.62 -9.12
CA GLN A 556 18.83 -24.54 -7.71
C GLN A 556 17.55 -25.31 -7.45
N LYS A 557 17.43 -25.93 -6.26
CA LYS A 557 16.30 -26.80 -5.92
C LYS A 557 15.17 -26.08 -5.18
N ASN A 558 15.53 -25.08 -4.38
CA ASN A 558 14.60 -24.34 -3.54
C ASN A 558 14.23 -23.02 -4.21
N SER A 559 13.06 -22.47 -3.86
CA SER A 559 12.62 -21.22 -4.46
C SER A 559 13.58 -20.07 -4.21
N ILE A 560 13.75 -19.21 -5.23
CA ILE A 560 14.57 -18.00 -5.12
C ILE A 560 14.05 -17.06 -4.04
N HIS A 561 12.74 -17.05 -3.77
CA HIS A 561 12.09 -16.17 -2.80
C HIS A 561 12.37 -16.54 -1.34
N ILE A 562 12.96 -17.72 -1.09
CA ILE A 562 13.48 -18.14 0.21
C ILE A 562 15.01 -18.24 0.23
N SER A 563 15.67 -17.84 -0.87
CA SER A 563 17.13 -17.73 -0.92
C SER A 563 17.60 -16.46 -0.18
N PRO A 564 18.83 -16.45 0.37
CA PRO A 564 19.35 -15.27 1.05
C PRO A 564 19.61 -14.13 0.07
N TRP A 565 19.26 -12.91 0.45
CA TRP A 565 19.61 -11.70 -0.31
C TRP A 565 21.15 -11.58 -0.42
N PRO A 566 21.69 -11.25 -1.61
CA PRO A 566 23.13 -11.14 -1.80
C PRO A 566 23.75 -10.04 -0.91
N ILE A 567 24.96 -10.30 -0.42
CA ILE A 567 25.69 -9.39 0.46
C ILE A 567 26.74 -8.65 -0.35
N TYR A 568 26.83 -7.33 -0.18
CA TYR A 568 27.90 -6.55 -0.78
C TYR A 568 29.13 -6.46 0.13
N ASP A 569 30.31 -6.26 -0.45
CA ASP A 569 31.56 -6.03 0.27
C ASP A 569 31.97 -4.55 0.06
N GLU A 570 32.18 -3.84 1.16
CA GLU A 570 32.49 -2.40 1.16
C GLU A 570 33.72 -2.04 0.34
N LYS A 571 34.70 -2.95 0.21
CA LYS A 571 35.92 -2.68 -0.55
C LYS A 571 35.67 -2.44 -2.04
N TYR A 572 34.59 -2.99 -2.58
CA TYR A 572 34.19 -2.87 -3.99
C TYR A 572 33.23 -1.70 -4.26
N LEU A 573 32.84 -0.95 -3.23
CA LEU A 573 31.97 0.22 -3.37
C LEU A 573 32.73 1.47 -3.80
N LYS A 574 34.04 1.50 -3.56
CA LYS A 574 34.89 2.60 -4.01
C LYS A 574 35.21 2.37 -5.48
N SER A 575 34.94 3.38 -6.29
CA SER A 575 35.48 3.43 -7.65
C SER A 575 36.93 3.90 -7.54
N ASP A 576 37.86 3.20 -8.16
CA ASP A 576 39.26 3.64 -8.25
C ASP A 576 39.38 4.95 -9.05
N GLU A 577 38.34 5.30 -9.83
CA GLU A 577 38.26 6.51 -10.64
C GLU A 577 37.02 7.36 -10.31
N VAL A 578 37.18 8.68 -10.33
CA VAL A 578 36.12 9.68 -10.12
C VAL A 578 36.07 10.59 -11.34
N ILE A 579 34.86 10.87 -11.82
CA ILE A 579 34.66 11.86 -12.87
C ILE A 579 34.56 13.24 -12.24
N VAL A 580 35.57 14.08 -12.48
CA VAL A 580 35.52 15.50 -12.13
C VAL A 580 35.05 16.31 -13.33
N VAL A 581 33.89 16.93 -13.17
CA VAL A 581 33.29 17.79 -14.20
C VAL A 581 34.06 19.11 -14.30
N VAL A 582 34.40 19.53 -15.52
CA VAL A 582 35.06 20.82 -15.80
C VAL A 582 34.05 21.81 -16.40
N GLN A 583 33.83 22.93 -15.71
CA GLN A 583 32.94 24.00 -16.11
C GLN A 583 33.69 25.31 -16.35
N VAL A 584 33.14 26.15 -17.23
CA VAL A 584 33.57 27.54 -17.43
C VAL A 584 32.34 28.43 -17.40
N ASN A 585 32.31 29.41 -16.49
CA ASN A 585 31.15 30.25 -16.19
C ASN A 585 29.86 29.42 -15.97
N GLY A 586 30.00 28.31 -15.24
CA GLY A 586 28.90 27.39 -14.89
C GLY A 586 28.44 26.46 -16.01
N LYS A 587 29.00 26.56 -17.23
CA LYS A 587 28.65 25.68 -18.36
C LYS A 587 29.63 24.49 -18.44
N LEU A 588 29.11 23.27 -18.55
CA LEU A 588 29.89 22.03 -18.73
C LEU A 588 30.71 22.08 -20.02
N ARG A 589 32.04 21.89 -19.91
CA ARG A 589 32.99 21.91 -21.04
C ARG A 589 33.72 20.59 -21.24
N SER A 590 34.00 19.86 -20.16
CA SER A 590 34.70 18.58 -20.20
C SER A 590 34.47 17.76 -18.94
N GLN A 591 34.99 16.55 -18.93
CA GLN A 591 34.98 15.62 -17.80
C GLN A 591 36.37 14.99 -17.72
N LEU A 592 37.00 15.07 -16.55
CA LEU A 592 38.26 14.41 -16.25
C LEU A 592 37.96 13.09 -15.54
N VAL A 593 38.59 12.01 -15.99
CA VAL A 593 38.64 10.76 -15.23
C VAL A 593 39.92 10.79 -14.42
N VAL A 594 39.81 10.71 -13.10
CA VAL A 594 40.95 10.83 -12.18
C VAL A 594 40.89 9.75 -11.11
N ASP A 595 42.05 9.29 -10.66
CA ASP A 595 42.15 8.37 -9.53
C ASP A 595 41.44 8.95 -8.29
N SER A 596 40.60 8.15 -7.64
CA SER A 596 39.77 8.55 -6.49
C SER A 596 40.58 8.97 -5.27
N LEU A 597 41.80 8.44 -5.09
CA LEU A 597 42.72 8.87 -4.04
C LEU A 597 43.25 10.28 -4.32
N GLN A 598 43.21 10.70 -5.57
CA GLN A 598 43.75 11.98 -6.05
C GLN A 598 42.66 13.01 -6.37
N SER A 599 41.39 12.58 -6.45
CA SER A 599 40.26 13.43 -6.86
C SER A 599 39.89 14.53 -5.86
N SER A 600 40.43 14.45 -4.63
CA SER A 600 40.29 15.48 -3.59
C SER A 600 41.47 16.47 -3.56
N ASP A 601 42.56 16.21 -4.29
CA ASP A 601 43.70 17.12 -4.39
C ASP A 601 43.36 18.29 -5.32
N LYS A 602 42.96 19.41 -4.72
CA LYS A 602 42.59 20.64 -5.41
C LYS A 602 43.63 21.08 -6.43
N THR A 603 44.92 21.05 -6.07
CA THR A 603 46.00 21.58 -6.91
C THR A 603 46.19 20.72 -8.15
N LYS A 604 46.21 19.41 -7.96
CA LYS A 604 46.35 18.44 -9.05
C LYS A 604 45.18 18.49 -10.02
N ILE A 605 43.96 18.54 -9.49
CA ILE A 605 42.74 18.56 -10.31
C ILE A 605 42.58 19.87 -11.06
N LEU A 606 42.90 21.02 -10.45
CA LEU A 606 42.92 22.31 -11.16
C LEU A 606 43.94 22.33 -12.30
N LYS A 607 45.11 21.72 -12.09
CA LYS A 607 46.14 21.60 -13.14
C LYS A 607 45.62 20.77 -14.32
N LEU A 608 45.12 19.56 -14.05
CA LEU A 608 44.53 18.69 -15.08
C LEU A 608 43.38 19.37 -15.83
N ALA A 609 42.52 20.13 -15.12
CA ALA A 609 41.38 20.82 -15.72
C ALA A 609 41.80 22.02 -16.59
N LYS A 610 42.94 22.65 -16.31
CA LYS A 610 43.53 23.70 -17.16
C LYS A 610 44.24 23.14 -18.39
N GLU A 611 44.85 21.97 -18.25
CA GLU A 611 45.57 21.24 -19.31
C GLU A 611 44.61 20.45 -20.22
N ASP A 612 43.35 20.28 -19.82
CA ASP A 612 42.34 19.60 -20.63
C ASP A 612 42.09 20.32 -21.96
N ILE A 613 42.35 19.59 -23.04
CA ILE A 613 42.25 20.09 -24.41
C ILE A 613 40.83 20.59 -24.72
N LYS A 614 39.79 19.93 -24.20
CA LYS A 614 38.38 20.28 -24.47
C LYS A 614 37.97 21.59 -23.78
N ALA A 615 38.44 21.82 -22.55
CA ALA A 615 38.20 23.05 -21.80
C ALA A 615 39.10 24.22 -22.24
N SER A 616 40.31 23.93 -22.74
CA SER A 616 41.37 24.92 -23.03
C SER A 616 40.91 26.11 -23.89
N LYS A 617 40.08 25.89 -24.92
CA LYS A 617 39.58 26.95 -25.81
C LYS A 617 38.71 27.98 -25.09
N TRP A 618 37.99 27.57 -24.05
CA TRP A 618 37.14 28.46 -23.25
C TRP A 618 37.95 29.16 -22.17
N LEU A 619 38.98 28.51 -21.64
CA LEU A 619 39.89 29.13 -20.66
C LEU A 619 40.73 30.27 -21.27
N LYS A 620 40.97 30.22 -22.58
CA LYS A 620 41.67 31.28 -23.33
C LYS A 620 40.80 32.50 -23.65
N SER A 621 39.48 32.44 -23.46
CA SER A 621 38.58 33.55 -23.84
C SER A 621 38.56 34.72 -22.84
N GLY A 622 39.33 34.65 -21.76
CA GLY A 622 39.49 35.74 -20.80
C GLY A 622 40.34 35.34 -19.59
N LYS A 623 40.56 36.26 -18.65
CA LYS A 623 41.35 36.01 -17.44
C LYS A 623 40.51 35.30 -16.37
N ILE A 624 41.02 34.20 -15.81
CA ILE A 624 40.36 33.50 -14.70
C ILE A 624 40.30 34.42 -13.49
N LYS A 625 39.08 34.76 -13.06
CA LYS A 625 38.79 35.58 -11.87
C LYS A 625 38.63 34.74 -10.60
N LYS A 626 38.10 33.51 -10.73
CA LYS A 626 37.85 32.62 -9.59
C LYS A 626 37.88 31.15 -10.00
N GLU A 627 38.43 30.32 -9.13
CA GLU A 627 38.47 28.87 -9.28
C GLU A 627 37.64 28.23 -8.18
N ILE A 628 36.56 27.55 -8.57
CA ILE A 628 35.67 26.86 -7.65
C ILE A 628 35.95 25.37 -7.79
N PHE A 629 36.39 24.74 -6.70
CA PHE A 629 36.64 23.31 -6.64
C PHE A 629 35.71 22.69 -5.61
N ILE A 630 34.99 21.65 -6.02
CA ILE A 630 34.21 20.78 -5.13
C ILE A 630 34.87 19.40 -5.22
N PRO A 631 35.50 18.93 -4.12
CA PRO A 631 36.20 17.65 -4.09
C PRO A 631 35.36 16.51 -4.67
N ASN A 632 36.00 15.66 -5.46
CA ASN A 632 35.40 14.47 -6.09
C ASN A 632 34.20 14.76 -7.02
N LYS A 633 33.98 16.02 -7.43
CA LYS A 633 32.75 16.40 -8.12
C LYS A 633 32.99 17.32 -9.31
N LEU A 634 33.54 18.51 -9.09
CA LEU A 634 33.73 19.48 -10.18
C LEU A 634 34.80 20.53 -9.92
N VAL A 635 35.28 21.11 -11.02
CA VAL A 635 35.97 22.39 -11.09
C VAL A 635 35.18 23.33 -11.97
N ASN A 636 34.96 24.57 -11.52
CA ASN A 636 34.39 25.64 -12.33
C ASN A 636 35.32 26.84 -12.36
N PHE A 637 35.70 27.26 -13.57
CA PHE A 637 36.50 28.45 -13.83
C PHE A 637 35.59 29.63 -14.16
N VAL A 638 35.65 30.68 -13.34
CA VAL A 638 34.95 31.93 -13.61
C VAL A 638 35.92 32.85 -14.37
N ILE A 639 35.52 33.27 -15.58
CA ILE A 639 36.30 34.12 -16.48
C ILE A 639 35.59 35.46 -16.66
#